data_AF-A0A2L0F8P7-F1
#
_entry.id   AF-A0A2L0F8P7-F1
#
_cell.length_a   1.000
_cell.length_b   1.000
_cell.length_c   1.000
_cell.angle_alpha   90.00
_cell.angle_beta   90.00
_cell.angle_gamma   90.00
#
_symmetry.space_group_name_H-M   'P 1'
#
loop_
_entity.id
_entity.type
_entity.pdbx_description
1 polymer ?
#
loop_
_entity_poly.entity_id
_entity_poly.type
_entity_poly.pdbx_seq_one_letter_code
_entity_poly.pdbx_strand_id
1 'polypeptide(L)'
;MAYDDLRRRAAELAAIGQRGRGAALLAAAGDHAGASELLERACDFAGAAREALAAEDPARAALMAAIGGDDALAGEALDRLSTAAPRDAALRVAADLAARGFARHAGALFAGLGAHAAAAEAFTAAQDACRAAESFELSGRPADGARVLEAALRRRPDDAAARLALGELLARHGRTEAAVRALQQLPPRSAERTRSLPLLSRCLGELGLEDAARTVRDELAQLATHDPRDGALAPRGHAAGRPASALPPASPPPAAGPSRAPSTAPLLFGRYETLREITATPHARVVEARDRITAERVAVKIFAGAAFGSGRDALLRFEREARALAQLRHPNVVALRAYHPEGPAMVLVWMAGGSLLDRLRGDPVAPARAVEIATAVLSALGEAHRLGILHRDVKPSNVLFDEVGTAHLADFGAAHLGDLSTTATAGAIGTFAYMSPEQRMGRPATLASDLYGAGAVLAELLTGEPPAPAVRGRLDPAPSEIHPDLTPAHDEIVAALLAEDPAARPADAFEARRALTALAWPTRARPARSRASARPRASDAPPSTTARLGATLEAGDGRDVEGRWRDLWLARDVLVLQLDDATLARARAFARAGHAALPVVLRVDLDAGEIWVAPPLGRALADEPRALTRGHLARLGEAIAALHAAGGAHGCIDGQHVYLHDGEVALAYPREAPGDVEAMAARDLAALRELDGGAPDEA
;
A
#
# COMPACT_ATOMS: atom_id res chain seq x y z
N MET A 1 2.80 -14.00 -39.64
CA MET A 1 2.86 -15.21 -38.80
C MET A 1 1.55 -15.94 -38.96
N ALA A 2 1.57 -17.27 -39.11
CA ALA A 2 0.35 -18.06 -39.19
C ALA A 2 -0.43 -17.97 -37.85
N TYR A 3 -1.76 -18.11 -37.90
CA TYR A 3 -2.64 -18.06 -36.72
C TYR A 3 -2.17 -18.98 -35.58
N ASP A 4 -1.72 -20.20 -35.91
CA ASP A 4 -1.21 -21.17 -34.93
C ASP A 4 0.12 -20.76 -34.30
N ASP A 5 0.90 -19.95 -35.00
CA ASP A 5 2.20 -19.44 -34.55
C ASP A 5 2.01 -18.35 -33.49
N LEU A 6 0.99 -17.50 -33.66
CA LEU A 6 0.61 -16.47 -32.68
C LEU A 6 0.06 -17.08 -31.39
N ARG A 7 -0.81 -18.10 -31.50
CA ARG A 7 -1.33 -18.84 -30.34
C ARG A 7 -0.24 -19.57 -29.56
N ARG A 8 0.66 -20.25 -30.26
CA ARG A 8 1.83 -20.90 -29.64
C ARG A 8 2.70 -19.91 -28.90
N ARG A 9 3.02 -18.77 -29.55
CA ARG A 9 3.83 -17.72 -28.94
C ARG A 9 3.14 -17.05 -27.75
N ALA A 10 1.81 -16.90 -27.79
CA ALA A 10 1.04 -16.40 -26.67
C ALA A 10 1.09 -17.35 -25.46
N ALA A 11 1.02 -18.67 -25.69
CA ALA A 11 1.14 -19.68 -24.63
C ALA A 11 2.54 -19.68 -24.00
N GLU A 12 3.60 -19.57 -24.82
CA GLU A 12 4.98 -19.42 -24.35
C GLU A 12 5.15 -18.17 -23.48
N LEU A 13 4.62 -17.03 -23.93
CA LEU A 13 4.67 -15.77 -23.18
C LEU A 13 3.89 -15.85 -21.85
N ALA A 14 2.75 -16.54 -21.84
CA ALA A 14 1.98 -16.76 -20.63
C ALA A 14 2.71 -17.65 -19.62
N ALA A 15 3.45 -18.66 -20.09
CA ALA A 15 4.22 -19.58 -19.25
C ALA A 15 5.36 -18.86 -18.51
N ILE A 16 5.96 -17.83 -19.12
CA ILE A 16 7.03 -17.01 -18.51
C ILE A 16 6.49 -15.74 -17.81
N GLY A 17 5.19 -15.67 -17.54
CA GLY A 17 4.56 -14.57 -16.80
C GLY A 17 4.29 -13.29 -17.61
N GLN A 18 4.60 -13.24 -18.91
CA GLN A 18 4.33 -12.10 -19.80
C GLN A 18 2.91 -12.12 -20.37
N ARG A 19 1.92 -12.25 -19.48
CA ARG A 19 0.52 -12.50 -19.86
C ARG A 19 -0.09 -11.37 -20.69
N GLY A 20 0.14 -10.09 -20.36
CA GLY A 20 -0.37 -8.98 -21.18
C GLY A 20 0.11 -9.00 -22.65
N ARG A 21 1.36 -9.42 -22.89
CA ARG A 21 1.89 -9.56 -24.27
C ARG A 21 1.31 -10.78 -24.98
N GLY A 22 1.13 -11.89 -24.26
CA GLY A 22 0.44 -13.07 -24.79
C GLY A 22 -0.99 -12.74 -25.22
N ALA A 23 -1.72 -11.96 -24.40
CA ALA A 23 -3.08 -11.54 -24.72
C ALA A 23 -3.14 -10.65 -25.96
N ALA A 24 -2.20 -9.70 -26.11
CA ALA A 24 -2.12 -8.86 -27.30
C ALA A 24 -1.90 -9.69 -28.58
N LEU A 25 -1.13 -10.78 -28.52
CA LEU A 25 -0.94 -11.70 -29.66
C LEU A 25 -2.20 -12.52 -29.95
N LEU A 26 -2.94 -12.95 -28.91
CA LEU A 26 -4.23 -13.63 -29.10
C LEU A 26 -5.26 -12.69 -29.73
N ALA A 27 -5.38 -11.46 -29.24
CA ALA A 27 -6.25 -10.43 -29.81
C ALA A 27 -5.86 -10.11 -31.26
N ALA A 28 -4.56 -9.98 -31.56
CA ALA A 28 -4.07 -9.79 -32.93
C ALA A 28 -4.32 -11.01 -33.84
N ALA A 29 -4.44 -12.21 -33.28
CA ALA A 29 -4.85 -13.41 -33.99
C ALA A 29 -6.39 -13.53 -34.15
N GLY A 30 -7.18 -12.63 -33.55
CA GLY A 30 -8.64 -12.69 -33.54
C GLY A 30 -9.22 -13.60 -32.44
N ASP A 31 -8.39 -14.12 -31.54
CA ASP A 31 -8.82 -14.92 -30.40
C ASP A 31 -9.10 -14.04 -29.17
N HIS A 32 -10.15 -13.23 -29.28
CA HIS A 32 -10.55 -12.28 -28.23
C HIS A 32 -11.00 -12.98 -26.94
N ALA A 33 -11.62 -14.16 -27.04
CA ALA A 33 -11.99 -14.97 -25.87
C ALA A 33 -10.75 -15.43 -25.09
N GLY A 34 -9.77 -16.00 -25.80
CA GLY A 34 -8.49 -16.38 -25.21
C GLY A 34 -7.73 -15.17 -24.65
N ALA A 35 -7.73 -14.04 -25.35
CA ALA A 35 -7.13 -12.80 -24.88
C ALA A 35 -7.78 -12.32 -23.57
N SER A 36 -9.11 -12.35 -23.49
CA SER A 36 -9.87 -11.99 -22.29
C SER A 36 -9.52 -12.87 -21.08
N GLU A 37 -9.45 -14.18 -21.24
CA GLU A 37 -9.03 -15.10 -20.16
C GLU A 37 -7.61 -14.83 -19.70
N LEU A 38 -6.72 -14.54 -20.64
CA LEU A 38 -5.31 -14.34 -20.37
C LEU A 38 -5.07 -12.99 -19.68
N LEU A 39 -5.86 -11.96 -20.02
CA LEU A 39 -5.90 -10.67 -19.32
C LEU A 39 -6.53 -10.78 -17.93
N GLU A 40 -7.59 -11.59 -17.75
CA GLU A 40 -8.14 -11.89 -16.41
C GLU A 40 -7.06 -12.53 -15.51
N ARG A 41 -6.32 -13.53 -16.03
CA ARG A 41 -5.19 -14.15 -15.32
C ARG A 41 -4.01 -13.19 -15.11
N ALA A 42 -3.94 -12.10 -15.87
CA ALA A 42 -3.00 -11.00 -15.70
C ALA A 42 -3.53 -9.88 -14.79
N CYS A 43 -4.78 -9.99 -14.32
CA CYS A 43 -5.51 -8.98 -13.55
C CYS A 43 -5.70 -7.64 -14.29
N ASP A 44 -5.64 -7.62 -15.61
CA ASP A 44 -6.11 -6.50 -16.43
C ASP A 44 -7.60 -6.70 -16.75
N PHE A 45 -8.46 -6.41 -15.77
CA PHE A 45 -9.90 -6.67 -15.89
C PHE A 45 -10.59 -5.73 -16.90
N ALA A 46 -10.11 -4.49 -17.06
CA ALA A 46 -10.62 -3.58 -18.07
C ALA A 46 -10.21 -4.01 -19.49
N GLY A 47 -8.97 -4.51 -19.67
CA GLY A 47 -8.56 -5.19 -20.89
C GLY A 47 -9.38 -6.46 -21.14
N ALA A 48 -9.53 -7.31 -20.13
CA ALA A 48 -10.31 -8.55 -20.23
C ALA A 48 -11.77 -8.30 -20.60
N ALA A 49 -12.36 -7.23 -20.06
CA ALA A 49 -13.72 -6.81 -20.39
C ALA A 49 -13.85 -6.30 -21.83
N ARG A 50 -12.89 -5.51 -22.32
CA ARG A 50 -12.87 -5.05 -23.72
C ARG A 50 -12.71 -6.21 -24.69
N GLU A 51 -11.79 -7.14 -24.40
CA GLU A 51 -11.62 -8.34 -25.21
C GLU A 51 -12.85 -9.26 -25.12
N ALA A 52 -13.52 -9.35 -23.97
CA ALA A 52 -14.78 -10.09 -23.86
C ALA A 52 -15.91 -9.47 -24.71
N LEU A 53 -16.01 -8.13 -24.78
CA LEU A 53 -16.95 -7.46 -25.68
C LEU A 53 -16.60 -7.69 -27.15
N ALA A 54 -15.31 -7.68 -27.49
CA ALA A 54 -14.83 -8.00 -28.84
C ALA A 54 -15.08 -9.47 -29.21
N ALA A 55 -15.11 -10.37 -28.22
CA ALA A 55 -15.48 -11.77 -28.37
C ALA A 55 -17.00 -12.02 -28.39
N GLU A 56 -17.82 -10.96 -28.37
CA GLU A 56 -19.29 -11.04 -28.26
C GLU A 56 -19.79 -11.76 -27.00
N ASP A 57 -19.04 -11.70 -25.90
CA ASP A 57 -19.42 -12.21 -24.57
C ASP A 57 -19.68 -11.05 -23.58
N PRO A 58 -20.85 -10.39 -23.68
CA PRO A 58 -21.17 -9.26 -22.82
C PRO A 58 -21.44 -9.67 -21.37
N ALA A 59 -21.73 -10.95 -21.08
CA ALA A 59 -21.88 -11.46 -19.71
C ALA A 59 -20.54 -11.45 -18.97
N ARG A 60 -19.51 -12.00 -19.62
CA ARG A 60 -18.14 -11.96 -19.11
C ARG A 60 -17.62 -10.53 -19.06
N ALA A 61 -17.90 -9.71 -20.08
CA ALA A 61 -17.49 -8.31 -20.08
C ALA A 61 -18.09 -7.53 -18.91
N ALA A 62 -19.39 -7.69 -18.63
CA ALA A 62 -20.05 -7.03 -17.51
C ALA A 62 -19.41 -7.42 -16.16
N LEU A 63 -19.12 -8.71 -15.97
CA LEU A 63 -18.45 -9.19 -14.76
C LEU A 63 -17.01 -8.66 -14.64
N MET A 64 -16.23 -8.72 -15.72
CA MET A 64 -14.85 -8.24 -15.73
C MET A 64 -14.78 -6.72 -15.53
N ALA A 65 -15.67 -5.95 -16.16
CA ALA A 65 -15.73 -4.51 -15.99
C ALA A 65 -16.18 -4.11 -14.58
N ALA A 66 -17.14 -4.83 -13.99
CA ALA A 66 -17.54 -4.64 -12.60
C ALA A 66 -16.38 -4.93 -11.62
N ILE A 67 -15.64 -6.02 -11.82
CA ILE A 67 -14.44 -6.33 -11.03
C ILE A 67 -13.34 -5.26 -11.22
N GLY A 68 -13.19 -4.76 -12.45
CA GLY A 68 -12.21 -3.74 -12.81
C GLY A 68 -12.58 -2.31 -12.38
N GLY A 69 -13.79 -2.08 -11.88
CA GLY A 69 -14.29 -0.76 -11.51
C GLY A 69 -14.55 0.18 -12.70
N ASP A 70 -14.68 -0.36 -13.92
CA ASP A 70 -14.96 0.42 -15.13
C ASP A 70 -16.47 0.51 -15.36
N ASP A 71 -17.10 1.48 -14.70
CA ASP A 71 -18.56 1.70 -14.76
C ASP A 71 -19.08 1.97 -16.18
N ALA A 72 -18.27 2.61 -17.03
CA ALA A 72 -18.67 2.92 -18.40
C ALA A 72 -18.70 1.66 -19.26
N LEU A 73 -17.65 0.84 -19.17
CA LEU A 73 -17.56 -0.42 -19.89
C LEU A 73 -18.55 -1.46 -19.38
N ALA A 74 -18.78 -1.49 -18.06
CA ALA A 74 -19.83 -2.30 -17.46
C ALA A 74 -21.20 -1.86 -18.01
N GLY A 75 -21.48 -0.56 -18.05
CA GLY A 75 -22.71 -0.02 -18.65
C GLY A 75 -22.92 -0.48 -20.08
N GLU A 76 -21.88 -0.37 -20.94
CA GLU A 76 -21.96 -0.85 -22.33
C GLU A 76 -22.28 -2.36 -22.41
N ALA A 77 -21.63 -3.18 -21.58
CA ALA A 77 -21.87 -4.61 -21.56
C ALA A 77 -23.30 -4.96 -21.09
N LEU A 78 -23.81 -4.23 -20.08
CA LEU A 78 -25.18 -4.39 -19.59
C LEU A 78 -26.22 -3.97 -20.63
N ASP A 79 -25.97 -2.88 -21.36
CA ASP A 79 -26.84 -2.42 -22.44
C ASP A 79 -26.90 -3.47 -23.57
N ARG A 80 -25.77 -4.06 -23.96
CA ARG A 80 -25.74 -5.19 -24.91
C ARG A 80 -26.47 -6.42 -24.38
N LEU A 81 -26.32 -6.77 -23.10
CA LEU A 81 -27.06 -7.88 -22.48
C LEU A 81 -28.57 -7.64 -22.49
N SER A 82 -29.02 -6.42 -22.18
CA SER A 82 -30.46 -6.10 -22.12
C SER A 82 -31.13 -6.08 -23.50
N THR A 83 -30.36 -5.81 -24.57
CA THR A 83 -30.89 -5.67 -25.93
C THR A 83 -30.71 -6.91 -26.80
N ALA A 84 -29.60 -7.64 -26.66
CA ALA A 84 -29.23 -8.73 -27.57
C ALA A 84 -29.32 -10.13 -26.94
N ALA A 85 -29.23 -10.27 -25.62
CA ALA A 85 -29.24 -11.58 -24.97
C ALA A 85 -30.67 -12.08 -24.69
N PRO A 86 -30.92 -13.41 -24.70
CA PRO A 86 -32.19 -13.96 -24.23
C PRO A 86 -32.48 -13.53 -22.79
N ARG A 87 -33.70 -13.05 -22.54
CA ARG A 87 -34.10 -12.45 -21.25
C ARG A 87 -33.73 -13.31 -20.03
N ASP A 88 -33.98 -14.62 -20.09
CA ASP A 88 -33.67 -15.52 -18.97
C ASP A 88 -32.17 -15.67 -18.71
N ALA A 89 -31.33 -15.57 -19.76
CA ALA A 89 -29.89 -15.58 -19.61
C ALA A 89 -29.39 -14.28 -18.96
N ALA A 90 -29.90 -13.12 -19.43
CA ALA A 90 -29.56 -11.83 -18.86
C ALA A 90 -30.01 -11.71 -17.39
N LEU A 91 -31.17 -12.27 -17.02
CA LEU A 91 -31.62 -12.34 -15.62
C LEU A 91 -30.69 -13.20 -14.74
N ARG A 92 -30.15 -14.31 -15.25
CA ARG A 92 -29.15 -15.11 -14.52
C ARG A 92 -27.85 -14.33 -14.31
N VAL A 93 -27.41 -13.57 -15.31
CA VAL A 93 -26.22 -12.70 -15.18
C VAL A 93 -26.46 -11.61 -14.13
N ALA A 94 -27.63 -10.97 -14.14
CA ALA A 94 -27.99 -9.97 -13.13
C ALA A 94 -27.99 -10.57 -11.71
N ALA A 95 -28.52 -11.78 -11.54
CA ALA A 95 -28.50 -12.49 -10.26
C ALA A 95 -27.08 -12.86 -9.81
N ASP A 96 -26.22 -13.30 -10.73
CA ASP A 96 -24.81 -13.62 -10.44
C ASP A 96 -24.02 -12.36 -10.03
N LEU A 97 -24.23 -11.22 -10.71
CA LEU A 97 -23.66 -9.93 -10.31
C LEU A 97 -24.11 -9.52 -8.91
N ALA A 98 -25.41 -9.66 -8.60
CA ALA A 98 -25.94 -9.35 -7.27
C ALA A 98 -25.33 -10.26 -6.18
N ALA A 99 -25.26 -11.57 -6.43
CA ALA A 99 -24.67 -12.54 -5.50
C ALA A 99 -23.19 -12.29 -5.22
N ARG A 100 -22.47 -11.70 -6.19
CA ARG A 100 -21.06 -11.32 -6.07
C ARG A 100 -20.83 -9.93 -5.45
N GLY A 101 -21.90 -9.22 -5.08
CA GLY A 101 -21.82 -7.91 -4.44
C GLY A 101 -21.88 -6.72 -5.40
N PHE A 102 -22.01 -6.93 -6.71
CA PHE A 102 -22.13 -5.87 -7.71
C PHE A 102 -23.59 -5.40 -7.84
N ALA A 103 -24.18 -5.00 -6.72
CA ALA A 103 -25.61 -4.71 -6.61
C ALA A 103 -26.08 -3.54 -7.50
N ARG A 104 -25.22 -2.55 -7.75
CA ARG A 104 -25.53 -1.41 -8.64
C ARG A 104 -25.64 -1.84 -10.11
N HIS A 105 -24.70 -2.64 -10.59
CA HIS A 105 -24.69 -3.18 -11.96
C HIS A 105 -25.82 -4.20 -12.15
N ALA A 106 -26.06 -5.06 -11.16
CA ALA A 106 -27.21 -5.97 -11.15
C ALA A 106 -28.54 -5.22 -11.22
N GLY A 107 -28.70 -4.15 -10.42
CA GLY A 107 -29.89 -3.30 -10.45
C GLY A 107 -30.13 -2.65 -11.81
N ALA A 108 -29.06 -2.15 -12.45
CA ALA A 108 -29.14 -1.58 -13.79
C ALA A 108 -29.60 -2.61 -14.83
N LEU A 109 -29.06 -3.83 -14.79
CA LEU A 109 -29.48 -4.89 -15.71
C LEU A 109 -30.93 -5.34 -15.46
N PHE A 110 -31.33 -5.54 -14.20
CA PHE A 110 -32.71 -5.87 -13.88
C PHE A 110 -33.68 -4.78 -14.35
N ALA A 111 -33.32 -3.50 -14.20
CA ALA A 111 -34.13 -2.38 -14.67
C ALA A 111 -34.25 -2.39 -16.21
N GLY A 112 -33.15 -2.58 -16.94
CA GLY A 112 -33.15 -2.67 -18.40
C GLY A 112 -33.97 -3.85 -18.95
N LEU A 113 -34.10 -4.94 -18.17
CA LEU A 113 -34.91 -6.12 -18.51
C LEU A 113 -36.39 -6.00 -18.08
N GLY A 114 -36.79 -4.88 -17.50
CA GLY A 114 -38.13 -4.64 -16.95
C GLY A 114 -38.44 -5.40 -15.66
N ALA A 115 -37.43 -6.00 -15.01
CA ALA A 115 -37.57 -6.71 -13.74
C ALA A 115 -37.48 -5.75 -12.55
N HIS A 116 -38.37 -4.75 -12.52
CA HIS A 116 -38.28 -3.59 -11.62
C HIS A 116 -38.32 -3.94 -10.12
N ALA A 117 -38.98 -5.02 -9.71
CA ALA A 117 -38.97 -5.46 -8.31
C ALA A 117 -37.56 -5.91 -7.87
N ALA A 118 -36.88 -6.73 -8.67
CA ALA A 118 -35.51 -7.17 -8.40
C ALA A 118 -34.51 -6.01 -8.53
N ALA A 119 -34.73 -5.10 -9.49
CA ALA A 119 -33.94 -3.88 -9.63
C ALA A 119 -34.01 -3.01 -8.37
N ALA A 120 -35.21 -2.85 -7.80
CA ALA A 120 -35.43 -2.05 -6.60
C ALA A 120 -34.69 -2.64 -5.37
N GLU A 121 -34.74 -3.96 -5.21
CA GLU A 121 -33.99 -4.66 -4.16
C GLU A 121 -32.47 -4.50 -4.33
N ALA A 122 -31.98 -4.68 -5.55
CA ALA A 122 -30.56 -4.53 -5.87
C ALA A 122 -30.05 -3.09 -5.65
N PHE A 123 -30.79 -2.07 -6.10
CA PHE A 123 -30.43 -0.67 -5.84
C PHE A 123 -30.53 -0.31 -4.35
N THR A 124 -31.47 -0.91 -3.61
CA THR A 124 -31.55 -0.74 -2.15
C THR A 124 -30.29 -1.32 -1.47
N ALA A 125 -29.84 -2.50 -1.89
CA ALA A 125 -28.60 -3.10 -1.41
C ALA A 125 -27.36 -2.25 -1.78
N ALA A 126 -27.38 -1.62 -2.96
CA ALA A 126 -26.35 -0.67 -3.40
C ALA A 126 -26.43 0.71 -2.74
N GLN A 127 -27.41 0.95 -1.86
CA GLN A 127 -27.69 2.24 -1.23
C GLN A 127 -28.00 3.39 -2.23
N ASP A 128 -28.45 3.08 -3.45
CA ASP A 128 -28.91 4.04 -4.45
C ASP A 128 -30.42 4.27 -4.31
N ALA A 129 -30.78 5.13 -3.35
CA ALA A 129 -32.17 5.33 -2.96
C ALA A 129 -33.05 5.92 -4.08
N CYS A 130 -32.48 6.76 -4.96
CA CYS A 130 -33.22 7.37 -6.06
C CYS A 130 -33.62 6.31 -7.11
N ARG A 131 -32.66 5.52 -7.59
CA ARG A 131 -32.94 4.45 -8.56
C ARG A 131 -33.78 3.32 -7.96
N ALA A 132 -33.59 3.03 -6.68
CA ALA A 132 -34.43 2.08 -5.95
C ALA A 132 -35.89 2.55 -5.91
N ALA A 133 -36.12 3.84 -5.60
CA ALA A 133 -37.48 4.39 -5.54
C ALA A 133 -38.18 4.43 -6.89
N GLU A 134 -37.46 4.81 -7.95
CA GLU A 134 -37.95 4.75 -9.33
C GLU A 134 -38.33 3.31 -9.71
N SER A 135 -37.48 2.33 -9.39
CA SER A 135 -37.75 0.92 -9.66
C SER A 135 -38.93 0.39 -8.83
N PHE A 136 -39.06 0.80 -7.57
CA PHE A 136 -40.23 0.46 -6.76
C PHE A 136 -41.52 1.05 -7.34
N GLU A 137 -41.50 2.30 -7.79
CA GLU A 137 -42.63 2.94 -8.47
C GLU A 137 -43.04 2.17 -9.73
N LEU A 138 -42.08 1.85 -10.61
CA LEU A 138 -42.32 1.08 -11.83
C LEU A 138 -42.82 -0.36 -11.56
N SER A 139 -42.48 -0.92 -10.40
CA SER A 139 -43.01 -2.23 -9.95
C SER A 139 -44.40 -2.16 -9.30
N GLY A 140 -45.03 -0.98 -9.23
CA GLY A 140 -46.34 -0.78 -8.59
C GLY A 140 -46.28 -0.65 -7.06
N ARG A 141 -45.09 -0.36 -6.50
CA ARG A 141 -44.84 -0.27 -5.05
C ARG A 141 -44.32 1.12 -4.63
N PRO A 142 -44.98 2.23 -4.96
CA PRO A 142 -44.49 3.59 -4.67
C PRO A 142 -44.29 3.86 -3.17
N ALA A 143 -45.05 3.21 -2.29
CA ALA A 143 -44.89 3.32 -0.85
C ALA A 143 -43.56 2.72 -0.33
N ASP A 144 -43.06 1.66 -0.97
CA ASP A 144 -41.72 1.13 -0.68
C ASP A 144 -40.63 2.10 -1.16
N GLY A 145 -40.82 2.71 -2.34
CA GLY A 145 -39.91 3.74 -2.85
C GLY A 145 -39.81 4.96 -1.94
N ALA A 146 -40.94 5.46 -1.45
CA ALA A 146 -40.96 6.54 -0.45
C ALA A 146 -40.23 6.14 0.84
N ARG A 147 -40.46 4.92 1.36
CA ARG A 147 -39.77 4.42 2.57
C ARG A 147 -38.25 4.36 2.40
N VAL A 148 -37.77 3.99 1.21
CA VAL A 148 -36.33 3.92 0.90
C VAL A 148 -35.71 5.32 0.85
N LEU A 149 -36.39 6.28 0.21
CA LEU A 149 -35.95 7.69 0.18
C LEU A 149 -35.97 8.31 1.57
N GLU A 150 -37.00 8.08 2.37
CA GLU A 150 -37.07 8.55 3.75
C GLU A 150 -35.97 7.92 4.62
N ALA A 151 -35.68 6.62 4.45
CA ALA A 151 -34.59 5.96 5.14
C ALA A 151 -33.22 6.55 4.75
N ALA A 152 -33.03 6.89 3.48
CA ALA A 152 -31.84 7.59 3.00
C ALA A 152 -31.72 8.99 3.60
N LEU A 153 -32.82 9.75 3.65
CA LEU A 153 -32.87 11.10 4.24
C LEU A 153 -32.68 11.09 5.76
N ARG A 154 -33.11 10.03 6.47
CA ARG A 154 -32.76 9.86 7.89
C ARG A 154 -31.26 9.69 8.12
N ARG A 155 -30.56 9.05 7.19
CA ARG A 155 -29.10 8.87 7.24
C ARG A 155 -28.34 10.10 6.75
N ARG A 156 -28.88 10.78 5.73
CA ARG A 156 -28.31 11.98 5.11
C ARG A 156 -29.40 13.04 4.93
N PRO A 157 -29.67 13.85 5.97
CA PRO A 157 -30.69 14.88 5.90
C PRO A 157 -30.44 15.92 4.82
N ASP A 158 -29.21 16.13 4.36
CA ASP A 158 -28.89 17.17 3.35
C ASP A 158 -28.89 16.65 1.91
N ASP A 159 -29.34 15.40 1.67
CA ASP A 159 -29.40 14.81 0.33
C ASP A 159 -30.52 15.46 -0.52
N ALA A 160 -30.16 16.50 -1.27
CA ALA A 160 -31.09 17.26 -2.09
C ALA A 160 -31.69 16.43 -3.22
N ALA A 161 -30.93 15.47 -3.80
CA ALA A 161 -31.42 14.61 -4.87
C ALA A 161 -32.47 13.62 -4.36
N ALA A 162 -32.22 12.96 -3.22
CA ALA A 162 -33.19 12.07 -2.59
C ALA A 162 -34.45 12.83 -2.13
N ARG A 163 -34.29 14.07 -1.64
CA ARG A 163 -35.40 14.92 -1.23
C ARG A 163 -36.26 15.39 -2.42
N LEU A 164 -35.62 15.77 -3.53
CA LEU A 164 -36.33 16.10 -4.76
C LEU A 164 -37.10 14.88 -5.27
N ALA A 165 -36.46 13.72 -5.36
CA ALA A 165 -37.08 12.46 -5.78
C ALA A 165 -38.28 12.08 -4.89
N LEU A 166 -38.17 12.28 -3.56
CA LEU A 166 -39.27 12.05 -2.63
C LEU A 166 -40.44 13.00 -2.88
N GLY A 167 -40.15 14.29 -3.08
CA GLY A 167 -41.18 15.29 -3.38
C GLY A 167 -41.90 15.01 -4.70
N GLU A 168 -41.15 14.65 -5.75
CA GLU A 168 -41.70 14.27 -7.07
C GLU A 168 -42.56 13.02 -6.97
N LEU A 169 -42.08 11.97 -6.30
CA LEU A 169 -42.83 10.72 -6.10
C LEU A 169 -44.13 10.97 -5.34
N LEU A 170 -44.08 11.70 -4.21
CA LEU A 170 -45.26 12.02 -3.42
C LEU A 170 -46.28 12.84 -4.21
N ALA A 171 -45.82 13.81 -5.02
CA ALA A 171 -46.70 14.61 -5.86
C ALA A 171 -47.38 13.78 -6.94
N ARG A 172 -46.65 12.89 -7.63
CA ARG A 172 -47.23 11.98 -8.65
C ARG A 172 -48.32 11.09 -8.09
N HIS A 173 -48.20 10.66 -6.83
CA HIS A 173 -49.16 9.77 -6.15
C HIS A 173 -50.16 10.50 -5.23
N GLY A 174 -50.42 11.78 -5.50
CA GLY A 174 -51.51 12.54 -4.85
C GLY A 174 -51.28 12.94 -3.38
N ARG A 175 -50.03 12.88 -2.90
CA ARG A 175 -49.65 13.28 -1.54
C ARG A 175 -49.11 14.72 -1.52
N THR A 176 -49.90 15.65 -2.06
CA THR A 176 -49.51 17.05 -2.33
C THR A 176 -48.94 17.78 -1.11
N GLU A 177 -49.55 17.66 0.06
CA GLU A 177 -49.04 18.31 1.29
C GLU A 177 -47.65 17.78 1.70
N ALA A 178 -47.46 16.45 1.65
CA ALA A 178 -46.18 15.84 1.97
C ALA A 178 -45.11 16.19 0.94
N ALA A 179 -45.48 16.28 -0.34
CA ALA A 179 -44.61 16.74 -1.41
C ALA A 179 -44.13 18.18 -1.17
N VAL A 180 -45.03 19.11 -0.84
CA VAL A 180 -44.66 20.50 -0.52
C VAL A 180 -43.69 20.55 0.65
N ARG A 181 -43.95 19.82 1.74
CA ARG A 181 -43.04 19.75 2.90
C ARG A 181 -41.65 19.24 2.52
N ALA A 182 -41.57 18.22 1.68
CA ALA A 182 -40.29 17.68 1.21
C ALA A 182 -39.54 18.69 0.33
N LEU A 183 -40.22 19.31 -0.63
CA LEU A 183 -39.60 20.26 -1.59
C LEU A 183 -39.18 21.58 -0.93
N GLN A 184 -39.92 22.08 0.05
CA GLN A 184 -39.56 23.31 0.78
C GLN A 184 -38.25 23.18 1.58
N GLN A 185 -37.89 21.97 1.98
CA GLN A 185 -36.64 21.68 2.68
C GLN A 185 -35.43 21.60 1.73
N LEU A 186 -35.61 21.79 0.42
CA LEU A 186 -34.49 21.83 -0.52
C LEU A 186 -33.62 23.08 -0.27
N PRO A 187 -32.28 22.93 -0.25
CA PRO A 187 -31.37 24.05 0.01
C PRO A 187 -31.61 25.21 -0.96
N PRO A 188 -31.65 26.47 -0.48
CA PRO A 188 -31.77 27.65 -1.34
C PRO A 188 -30.64 27.67 -2.38
N ARG A 189 -30.95 28.06 -3.62
CA ARG A 189 -30.00 28.14 -4.75
C ARG A 189 -29.34 26.82 -5.19
N SER A 190 -29.84 25.66 -4.75
CA SER A 190 -29.41 24.36 -5.30
C SER A 190 -30.04 24.11 -6.69
N ALA A 191 -29.36 23.32 -7.52
CA ALA A 191 -29.89 22.91 -8.83
C ALA A 191 -31.22 22.14 -8.67
N GLU A 192 -31.32 21.32 -7.64
CA GLU A 192 -32.51 20.56 -7.27
C GLU A 192 -33.65 21.49 -6.85
N ARG A 193 -33.37 22.56 -6.11
CA ARG A 193 -34.38 23.57 -5.77
C ARG A 193 -34.90 24.25 -7.02
N THR A 194 -34.03 24.72 -7.92
CA THR A 194 -34.44 25.31 -9.19
C THR A 194 -35.33 24.37 -10.00
N ARG A 195 -34.95 23.08 -10.09
CA ARG A 195 -35.75 22.03 -10.74
C ARG A 195 -37.11 21.80 -10.06
N SER A 196 -37.18 21.99 -8.73
CA SER A 196 -38.41 21.79 -7.97
C SER A 196 -39.41 22.94 -8.07
N LEU A 197 -38.98 24.18 -8.38
CA LEU A 197 -39.85 25.37 -8.32
C LEU A 197 -41.13 25.25 -9.15
N PRO A 198 -41.12 24.72 -10.39
CA PRO A 198 -42.35 24.53 -11.15
C PRO A 198 -43.34 23.58 -10.47
N LEU A 199 -42.84 22.46 -9.93
CA LEU A 199 -43.64 21.48 -9.22
C LEU A 199 -44.16 22.05 -7.89
N LEU A 200 -43.31 22.74 -7.13
CA LEU A 200 -43.66 23.37 -5.86
C LEU A 200 -44.73 24.45 -6.05
N SER A 201 -44.61 25.31 -7.08
CA SER A 201 -45.63 26.31 -7.40
C SER A 201 -46.97 25.66 -7.73
N ARG A 202 -46.98 24.58 -8.52
CA ARG A 202 -48.19 23.85 -8.87
C ARG A 202 -48.86 23.25 -7.62
N CYS A 203 -48.09 22.53 -6.79
CA CYS A 203 -48.61 21.91 -5.57
C CYS A 203 -49.12 22.94 -4.55
N LEU A 204 -48.49 24.11 -4.42
CA LEU A 204 -48.99 25.20 -3.57
C LEU A 204 -50.33 25.77 -4.09
N GLY A 205 -50.48 25.91 -5.41
CA GLY A 205 -51.75 26.30 -6.02
C GLY A 205 -52.87 25.27 -5.81
N GLU A 206 -52.56 23.98 -5.95
CA GLU A 206 -53.50 22.88 -5.65
C GLU A 206 -53.98 22.88 -4.19
N LEU A 207 -53.17 23.38 -3.26
CA LEU A 207 -53.52 23.54 -1.84
C LEU A 207 -54.22 24.88 -1.53
N GLY A 208 -54.47 25.73 -2.53
CA GLY A 208 -55.09 27.05 -2.36
C GLY A 208 -54.16 28.13 -1.78
N LEU A 209 -52.84 27.89 -1.76
CA LEU A 209 -51.84 28.81 -1.20
C LEU A 209 -51.25 29.72 -2.28
N GLU A 210 -52.09 30.54 -2.92
CA GLU A 210 -51.69 31.30 -4.12
C GLU A 210 -50.62 32.35 -3.90
N ASP A 211 -50.56 32.97 -2.73
CA ASP A 211 -49.51 33.95 -2.44
C ASP A 211 -48.14 33.28 -2.30
N ALA A 212 -48.10 32.09 -1.68
CA ALA A 212 -46.88 31.28 -1.63
C ALA A 212 -46.47 30.77 -3.02
N ALA A 213 -47.44 30.35 -3.84
CA ALA A 213 -47.19 29.94 -5.22
C ALA A 213 -46.64 31.11 -6.07
N ARG A 214 -47.15 32.33 -5.87
CA ARG A 214 -46.64 33.56 -6.52
C ARG A 214 -45.18 33.82 -6.15
N THR A 215 -44.82 33.74 -4.87
CA THR A 215 -43.44 33.91 -4.42
C THR A 215 -42.48 32.91 -5.09
N VAL A 216 -42.91 31.65 -5.24
CA VAL A 216 -42.12 30.61 -5.93
C VAL A 216 -41.96 30.91 -7.42
N ARG A 217 -43.01 31.43 -8.09
CA ARG A 217 -42.94 31.87 -9.49
C ARG A 217 -41.98 33.05 -9.68
N ASP A 218 -42.00 34.00 -8.75
CA ASP A 218 -41.10 35.15 -8.78
C ASP A 218 -39.63 34.72 -8.57
N GLU A 219 -39.37 33.76 -7.66
CA GLU A 219 -38.05 33.13 -7.49
C GLU A 219 -37.55 32.49 -8.80
N LEU A 220 -38.42 31.75 -9.49
CA LEU A 220 -38.09 31.11 -10.78
C LEU A 220 -37.79 32.14 -11.88
N ALA A 221 -38.56 33.22 -11.96
CA ALA A 221 -38.38 34.28 -12.95
C ALA A 221 -37.04 35.03 -12.76
N GLN A 222 -36.63 35.26 -11.51
CA GLN A 222 -35.35 35.88 -11.19
C GLN A 222 -34.16 35.00 -11.64
N LEU A 223 -34.28 33.68 -11.54
CA LEU A 223 -33.23 32.74 -11.96
C LEU A 223 -33.10 32.61 -13.49
N ALA A 224 -34.19 32.83 -14.24
CA ALA A 224 -34.18 32.76 -15.70
C ALA A 224 -33.53 33.98 -16.40
N THR A 225 -33.32 35.10 -15.68
CA THR A 225 -32.80 36.36 -16.25
C THR A 225 -31.27 36.52 -16.19
N HIS A 226 -30.54 35.55 -15.62
CA HIS A 226 -29.07 35.53 -15.58
C HIS A 226 -28.50 34.42 -16.49
N ASP A 227 -28.21 34.74 -17.75
CA ASP A 227 -27.39 33.88 -18.65
C ASP A 227 -25.89 34.22 -18.45
N PRO A 228 -24.97 33.25 -18.20
CA PRO A 228 -23.55 33.53 -17.92
C PRO A 228 -22.69 34.01 -19.10
N ARG A 229 -23.26 34.36 -20.27
CA ARG A 229 -22.46 34.61 -21.49
C ARG A 229 -22.30 36.06 -21.95
N ASP A 230 -23.01 37.02 -21.37
CA ASP A 230 -22.89 38.42 -21.79
C ASP A 230 -22.21 39.30 -20.74
N GLY A 231 -20.96 39.67 -21.03
CA GLY A 231 -20.15 40.52 -20.17
C GLY A 231 -18.97 41.16 -20.89
N ALA A 232 -19.22 41.90 -21.98
CA ALA A 232 -18.25 42.79 -22.59
C ALA A 232 -18.81 44.23 -22.71
N LEU A 233 -18.04 45.16 -22.13
CA LEU A 233 -18.05 46.62 -22.27
C LEU A 233 -19.23 47.47 -21.75
N ALA A 234 -18.86 48.38 -20.83
CA ALA A 234 -19.59 49.57 -20.37
C ALA A 234 -19.65 50.69 -21.47
N PRO A 235 -20.06 51.97 -21.23
CA PRO A 235 -20.62 52.64 -20.02
C PRO A 235 -21.73 53.70 -20.31
N ARG A 236 -22.07 54.51 -19.27
CA ARG A 236 -22.70 55.87 -19.22
C ARG A 236 -24.21 55.88 -18.84
N GLY A 237 -24.74 56.76 -17.99
CA GLY A 237 -24.20 57.89 -17.21
C GLY A 237 -25.34 58.67 -16.51
N HIS A 238 -25.01 59.27 -15.35
CA HIS A 238 -25.51 60.55 -14.76
C HIS A 238 -27.02 60.91 -14.79
N ALA A 239 -27.64 61.09 -13.61
CA ALA A 239 -27.85 62.41 -12.94
C ALA A 239 -29.12 62.48 -12.04
N ALA A 240 -28.89 62.94 -10.79
CA ALA A 240 -29.71 63.80 -9.90
C ALA A 240 -31.20 63.48 -9.56
N GLY A 241 -31.68 63.56 -8.31
CA GLY A 241 -31.05 63.91 -7.03
C GLY A 241 -32.03 64.05 -5.83
N ARG A 242 -31.49 63.79 -4.63
CA ARG A 242 -31.72 64.41 -3.27
C ARG A 242 -33.11 64.33 -2.57
N PRO A 243 -33.21 64.54 -1.23
CA PRO A 243 -32.68 63.68 -0.14
C PRO A 243 -33.61 63.62 1.13
N ALA A 244 -33.26 62.79 2.12
CA ALA A 244 -33.53 62.87 3.59
C ALA A 244 -33.65 61.43 4.13
N SER A 245 -33.15 60.99 5.29
CA SER A 245 -32.58 61.60 6.49
C SER A 245 -31.74 60.51 7.19
N ALA A 246 -30.72 60.93 7.94
CA ALA A 246 -29.74 60.10 8.60
C ALA A 246 -30.28 59.32 9.83
N LEU A 247 -29.75 58.11 10.01
CA LEU A 247 -29.60 57.40 11.29
C LEU A 247 -28.16 56.83 11.31
N PRO A 248 -27.49 56.75 12.47
CA PRO A 248 -26.06 56.47 12.56
C PRO A 248 -25.78 54.97 12.26
N PRO A 249 -24.61 54.63 11.69
CA PRO A 249 -24.28 53.24 11.41
C PRO A 249 -23.93 52.49 12.70
N ALA A 250 -24.63 51.37 12.91
CA ALA A 250 -24.19 50.31 13.81
C ALA A 250 -22.85 49.73 13.32
N SER A 251 -21.99 49.35 14.28
CA SER A 251 -20.67 48.77 14.06
C SER A 251 -20.70 47.56 13.10
N PRO A 252 -19.65 47.37 12.28
CA PRO A 252 -19.59 46.23 11.38
C PRO A 252 -19.46 44.92 12.19
N PRO A 253 -20.14 43.83 11.77
CA PRO A 253 -19.85 42.51 12.31
C PRO A 253 -18.41 42.09 11.98
N PRO A 254 -17.76 41.27 12.84
CA PRO A 254 -16.37 40.87 12.64
C PRO A 254 -16.21 40.13 11.31
N ALA A 255 -15.10 40.42 10.62
CA ALA A 255 -14.75 39.86 9.34
C ALA A 255 -14.89 38.33 9.34
N ALA A 256 -15.85 37.83 8.56
CA ALA A 256 -15.84 36.45 8.13
C ALA A 256 -14.52 36.22 7.38
N GLY A 257 -13.74 35.26 7.87
CA GLY A 257 -12.47 34.84 7.27
C GLY A 257 -12.64 34.43 5.80
N PRO A 258 -11.52 34.26 5.07
CA PRO A 258 -11.55 34.11 3.62
C PRO A 258 -12.48 32.97 3.19
N SER A 259 -13.51 33.33 2.43
CA SER A 259 -14.36 32.39 1.69
C SER A 259 -13.46 31.61 0.73
N ARG A 260 -13.25 30.32 1.01
CA ARG A 260 -12.51 29.40 0.14
C ARG A 260 -13.33 29.20 -1.14
N ALA A 261 -12.72 29.50 -2.28
CA ALA A 261 -13.18 29.06 -3.59
C ALA A 261 -13.50 27.54 -3.58
N PRO A 262 -14.40 27.04 -4.45
CA PRO A 262 -14.68 25.61 -4.54
C PRO A 262 -13.37 24.85 -4.77
N SER A 263 -13.04 24.00 -3.80
CA SER A 263 -11.89 23.10 -3.84
C SER A 263 -11.99 22.22 -5.09
N THR A 264 -11.06 22.37 -6.01
CA THR A 264 -10.86 21.48 -7.17
C THR A 264 -10.17 20.17 -6.79
N ALA A 265 -10.11 19.85 -5.49
CA ALA A 265 -9.38 18.70 -5.01
C ALA A 265 -10.09 17.37 -5.36
N PRO A 266 -9.35 16.34 -5.82
CA PRO A 266 -9.93 15.05 -6.19
C PRO A 266 -10.72 14.40 -5.04
N LEU A 267 -11.93 13.93 -5.33
CA LEU A 267 -12.80 13.26 -4.37
C LEU A 267 -12.61 11.74 -4.47
N LEU A 268 -12.17 11.10 -3.39
CA LEU A 268 -12.03 9.65 -3.31
C LEU A 268 -13.35 9.03 -2.85
N PHE A 269 -13.81 8.01 -3.58
CA PHE A 269 -15.01 7.24 -3.26
C PHE A 269 -16.27 8.11 -3.04
N GLY A 270 -16.35 9.25 -3.73
CA GLY A 270 -17.46 10.20 -3.60
C GLY A 270 -17.61 10.86 -2.22
N ARG A 271 -16.67 10.65 -1.28
CA ARG A 271 -16.81 11.05 0.13
C ARG A 271 -15.59 11.77 0.70
N TYR A 272 -14.38 11.32 0.38
CA TYR A 272 -13.17 11.82 1.02
C TYR A 272 -12.50 12.84 0.12
N GLU A 273 -12.59 14.11 0.49
CA GLU A 273 -11.94 15.20 -0.24
C GLU A 273 -10.43 15.14 0.02
N THR A 274 -9.65 14.84 -1.02
CA THR A 274 -8.19 14.76 -0.91
C THR A 274 -7.63 16.11 -0.50
N LEU A 275 -6.82 16.16 0.56
CA LEU A 275 -6.11 17.36 0.97
C LEU A 275 -4.68 17.36 0.42
N ARG A 276 -3.95 16.26 0.62
CA ARG A 276 -2.60 16.06 0.10
C ARG A 276 -2.20 14.59 0.12
N GLU A 277 -1.28 14.23 -0.75
CA GLU A 277 -0.59 12.94 -0.68
C GLU A 277 0.44 12.96 0.46
N ILE A 278 0.48 11.89 1.27
CA ILE A 278 1.43 11.73 2.38
C ILE A 278 2.63 10.91 1.93
N THR A 279 2.39 9.80 1.24
CA THR A 279 3.41 8.86 0.80
C THR A 279 2.86 7.99 -0.32
N ALA A 280 3.73 7.60 -1.25
CA ALA A 280 3.47 6.56 -2.23
C ALA A 280 4.54 5.47 -2.14
N THR A 281 4.09 4.23 -2.21
CA THR A 281 4.92 3.02 -2.29
C THR A 281 4.49 2.22 -3.54
N PRO A 282 5.30 1.26 -4.02
CA PRO A 282 4.91 0.41 -5.15
C PRO A 282 3.59 -0.36 -4.97
N HIS A 283 3.13 -0.53 -3.72
CA HIS A 283 1.95 -1.33 -3.40
C HIS A 283 0.77 -0.51 -2.87
N ALA A 284 1.00 0.69 -2.35
CA ALA A 284 -0.04 1.55 -1.80
C ALA A 284 0.34 3.03 -1.79
N ARG A 285 -0.66 3.90 -1.89
CA ARG A 285 -0.56 5.35 -1.70
C ARG A 285 -1.37 5.77 -0.48
N VAL A 286 -0.82 6.61 0.38
CA VAL A 286 -1.49 7.17 1.56
C VAL A 286 -1.79 8.64 1.33
N VAL A 287 -3.04 9.03 1.53
CA VAL A 287 -3.55 10.37 1.29
C VAL A 287 -4.20 10.91 2.55
N GLU A 288 -3.90 12.15 2.92
CA GLU A 288 -4.69 12.89 3.91
C GLU A 288 -5.93 13.42 3.20
N ALA A 289 -7.10 13.10 3.74
CA ALA A 289 -8.37 13.53 3.19
C ALA A 289 -9.29 14.05 4.29
N ARG A 290 -10.30 14.84 3.90
CA ARG A 290 -11.40 15.22 4.76
C ARG A 290 -12.61 14.38 4.44
N ASP A 291 -13.15 13.68 5.44
CA ASP A 291 -14.43 13.03 5.30
C ASP A 291 -15.53 14.09 5.25
N ARG A 292 -16.23 14.22 4.11
CA ARG A 292 -17.25 15.25 3.92
C ARG A 292 -18.50 15.03 4.78
N ILE A 293 -18.70 13.84 5.34
CA ILE A 293 -19.84 13.53 6.21
C ILE A 293 -19.54 13.95 7.65
N THR A 294 -18.40 13.54 8.20
CA THR A 294 -18.04 13.84 9.60
C THR A 294 -17.26 15.15 9.75
N ALA A 295 -16.81 15.74 8.65
CA ALA A 295 -15.86 16.84 8.58
C ALA A 295 -14.47 16.55 9.23
N GLU A 296 -14.25 15.33 9.72
CA GLU A 296 -12.98 14.89 10.32
C GLU A 296 -11.90 14.68 9.25
N ARG A 297 -10.64 14.83 9.66
CA ARG A 297 -9.50 14.39 8.86
C ARG A 297 -9.33 12.89 8.97
N VAL A 298 -9.00 12.25 7.86
CA VAL A 298 -8.72 10.82 7.77
C VAL A 298 -7.47 10.56 6.94
N ALA A 299 -6.80 9.44 7.20
CA ALA A 299 -5.79 8.90 6.30
C ALA A 299 -6.45 7.83 5.41
N VAL A 300 -6.32 7.95 4.09
CA VAL A 300 -6.82 6.98 3.12
C VAL A 300 -5.63 6.26 2.49
N LYS A 301 -5.40 5.01 2.89
CA LYS A 301 -4.39 4.12 2.31
C LYS A 301 -5.06 3.38 1.16
N ILE A 302 -4.62 3.60 -0.07
CA ILE A 302 -5.19 3.11 -1.32
C ILE A 302 -4.19 2.13 -1.94
N PHE A 303 -4.62 0.92 -2.29
CA PHE A 303 -3.79 -0.05 -2.99
C PHE A 303 -3.41 0.46 -4.39
N ALA A 304 -2.14 0.26 -4.79
CA ALA A 304 -1.56 0.78 -6.04
C ALA A 304 -0.96 -0.32 -6.95
N GLY A 305 -1.21 -1.60 -6.66
CA GLY A 305 -0.52 -2.74 -7.28
C GLY A 305 -0.97 -3.10 -8.70
N ALA A 306 -0.47 -2.38 -9.71
CA ALA A 306 -0.56 -2.76 -11.13
C ALA A 306 0.81 -3.01 -11.81
N ALA A 307 1.94 -2.74 -11.15
CA ALA A 307 3.23 -2.63 -11.84
C ALA A 307 4.11 -3.91 -11.89
N PHE A 308 3.91 -4.91 -11.01
CA PHE A 308 4.84 -6.05 -10.92
C PHE A 308 4.17 -7.37 -10.47
N GLY A 309 3.47 -8.07 -11.39
CA GLY A 309 3.24 -9.54 -11.40
C GLY A 309 2.64 -10.27 -10.17
N SER A 310 2.43 -9.61 -9.03
CA SER A 310 2.10 -10.15 -7.70
C SER A 310 0.86 -9.48 -7.09
N GLY A 311 0.09 -8.75 -7.90
CA GLY A 311 -1.01 -7.88 -7.47
C GLY A 311 -2.09 -8.59 -6.65
N ARG A 312 -2.39 -9.86 -6.95
CA ARG A 312 -3.38 -10.65 -6.19
C ARG A 312 -2.91 -10.97 -4.77
N ASP A 313 -1.65 -11.39 -4.60
CA ASP A 313 -1.11 -11.68 -3.28
C ASP A 313 -0.94 -10.40 -2.47
N ALA A 314 -0.56 -9.30 -3.11
CA ALA A 314 -0.48 -7.98 -2.46
C ALA A 314 -1.87 -7.45 -2.05
N LEU A 315 -2.90 -7.66 -2.87
CA LEU A 315 -4.28 -7.31 -2.54
C LEU A 315 -4.84 -8.20 -1.42
N LEU A 316 -4.61 -9.52 -1.47
CA LEU A 316 -5.01 -10.43 -0.40
C LEU A 316 -4.32 -10.08 0.93
N ARG A 317 -3.05 -9.62 0.87
CA ARG A 317 -2.33 -9.07 2.03
C ARG A 317 -3.00 -7.80 2.56
N PHE A 318 -3.33 -6.87 1.67
CA PHE A 318 -4.04 -5.63 1.99
C PHE A 318 -5.41 -5.88 2.65
N GLU A 319 -6.18 -6.84 2.14
CA GLU A 319 -7.44 -7.28 2.74
C GLU A 319 -7.26 -7.95 4.09
N ARG A 320 -6.23 -8.78 4.25
CA ARG A 320 -5.89 -9.41 5.54
C ARG A 320 -5.51 -8.37 6.58
N GLU A 321 -4.75 -7.35 6.21
CA GLU A 321 -4.41 -6.20 7.06
C GLU A 321 -5.68 -5.45 7.49
N ALA A 322 -6.58 -5.14 6.56
CA ALA A 322 -7.86 -4.51 6.88
C ALA A 322 -8.70 -5.37 7.85
N ARG A 323 -8.75 -6.69 7.65
CA ARG A 323 -9.46 -7.62 8.55
C ARG A 323 -8.81 -7.71 9.92
N ALA A 324 -7.48 -7.72 10.00
CA ALA A 324 -6.74 -7.73 11.25
C ALA A 324 -7.03 -6.44 12.05
N LEU A 325 -6.95 -5.28 11.42
CA LEU A 325 -7.28 -3.99 12.04
C LEU A 325 -8.75 -3.88 12.44
N ALA A 326 -9.67 -4.49 11.70
CA ALA A 326 -11.09 -4.52 12.07
C ALA A 326 -11.36 -5.31 13.36
N GLN A 327 -10.58 -6.37 13.61
CA GLN A 327 -10.65 -7.20 14.82
C GLN A 327 -9.89 -6.57 16.00
N LEU A 328 -8.78 -5.88 15.72
CA LEU A 328 -7.91 -5.28 16.71
C LEU A 328 -8.39 -3.87 17.12
N ARG A 329 -9.32 -3.81 18.08
CA ARG A 329 -9.82 -2.55 18.66
C ARG A 329 -9.09 -2.23 19.97
N HIS A 330 -8.03 -1.46 19.90
CA HIS A 330 -7.21 -1.10 21.06
C HIS A 330 -6.86 0.40 21.06
N PRO A 331 -6.83 1.11 22.21
CA PRO A 331 -6.56 2.54 22.27
C PRO A 331 -5.19 2.96 21.73
N ASN A 332 -4.20 2.06 21.73
CA ASN A 332 -2.87 2.32 21.16
C ASN A 332 -2.68 1.73 19.75
N VAL A 333 -3.76 1.44 19.02
CA VAL A 333 -3.73 1.00 17.62
C VAL A 333 -4.44 2.03 16.76
N VAL A 334 -3.89 2.36 15.59
CA VAL A 334 -4.55 3.26 14.64
C VAL A 334 -5.84 2.61 14.16
N ALA A 335 -6.98 3.22 14.52
CA ALA A 335 -8.28 2.63 14.26
C ALA A 335 -8.66 2.68 12.77
N LEU A 336 -9.14 1.55 12.26
CA LEU A 336 -9.82 1.45 10.98
C LEU A 336 -11.24 2.03 11.08
N ARG A 337 -11.53 3.05 10.29
CA ARG A 337 -12.85 3.67 10.17
C ARG A 337 -13.71 2.97 9.13
N ALA A 338 -13.15 2.64 7.98
CA ALA A 338 -13.85 1.98 6.89
C ALA A 338 -12.87 1.25 5.95
N TYR A 339 -13.38 0.25 5.25
CA TYR A 339 -12.68 -0.40 4.14
C TYR A 339 -13.55 -0.28 2.87
N HIS A 340 -12.94 0.12 1.76
CA HIS A 340 -13.59 0.26 0.46
C HIS A 340 -13.02 -0.79 -0.50
N PRO A 341 -13.75 -1.88 -0.78
CA PRO A 341 -13.26 -2.95 -1.66
C PRO A 341 -13.21 -2.55 -3.15
N GLU A 342 -14.10 -1.64 -3.58
CA GLU A 342 -14.27 -1.19 -4.98
C GLU A 342 -13.01 -0.53 -5.57
N GLY A 343 -12.25 0.18 -4.73
CA GLY A 343 -10.90 0.61 -5.02
C GLY A 343 -10.11 0.36 -3.75
N PRO A 344 -9.48 -0.82 -3.58
CA PRO A 344 -9.07 -1.36 -2.29
C PRO A 344 -8.39 -0.29 -1.43
N ALA A 345 -9.11 0.21 -0.44
CA ALA A 345 -8.65 1.30 0.39
C ALA A 345 -9.09 1.15 1.84
N MET A 346 -8.17 1.47 2.74
CA MET A 346 -8.42 1.56 4.18
C MET A 346 -8.51 3.03 4.58
N VAL A 347 -9.59 3.38 5.26
CA VAL A 347 -9.79 4.70 5.87
C VAL A 347 -9.44 4.57 7.34
N LEU A 348 -8.39 5.26 7.75
CA LEU A 348 -7.81 5.24 9.09
C LEU A 348 -8.05 6.59 9.77
N VAL A 349 -8.09 6.59 11.11
CA VAL A 349 -8.08 7.83 11.88
C VAL A 349 -6.82 8.63 11.54
N TRP A 350 -6.97 9.93 11.32
CA TRP A 350 -5.84 10.82 11.07
C TRP A 350 -5.02 11.04 12.35
N MET A 351 -3.72 10.79 12.27
CA MET A 351 -2.78 10.98 13.37
C MET A 351 -2.05 12.32 13.20
N ALA A 352 -2.64 13.39 13.73
CA ALA A 352 -2.18 14.76 13.52
C ALA A 352 -0.80 15.07 14.14
N GLY A 353 -0.37 14.30 15.15
CA GLY A 353 0.89 14.47 15.85
C GLY A 353 2.12 13.90 15.12
N GLY A 354 1.96 13.40 13.90
CA GLY A 354 3.03 12.87 13.06
C GLY A 354 3.55 11.50 13.51
N SER A 355 4.65 11.05 12.89
CA SER A 355 5.32 9.80 13.27
C SER A 355 6.40 10.01 14.33
N LEU A 356 6.77 8.95 15.05
CA LEU A 356 7.92 8.95 15.93
C LEU A 356 9.21 9.21 15.18
N LEU A 357 9.31 8.74 13.93
CA LEU A 357 10.44 9.05 13.05
C LEU A 357 10.62 10.57 12.83
N ASP A 358 9.52 11.33 12.73
CA ASP A 358 9.58 12.79 12.61
C ASP A 358 10.01 13.45 13.92
N ARG A 359 9.59 12.91 15.06
CA ARG A 359 9.96 13.42 16.40
C ARG A 359 11.39 13.11 16.78
N LEU A 360 11.89 11.94 16.36
CA LEU A 360 13.29 11.56 16.45
C LEU A 360 14.19 12.47 15.61
N ARG A 361 13.66 13.41 14.80
CA ARG A 361 14.43 14.48 14.13
C ARG A 361 14.54 15.77 14.95
N GLY A 362 13.77 15.90 16.02
CA GLY A 362 13.66 17.09 16.86
C GLY A 362 14.39 16.97 18.19
N ASP A 363 13.75 17.49 19.24
CA ASP A 363 14.31 17.61 20.59
C ASP A 363 14.46 16.25 21.31
N PRO A 364 15.39 16.14 22.28
CA PRO A 364 15.57 14.93 23.08
C PRO A 364 14.29 14.53 23.83
N VAL A 365 14.04 13.22 23.92
CA VAL A 365 12.90 12.65 24.62
C VAL A 365 13.30 12.31 26.06
N ALA A 366 12.47 12.67 27.05
CA ALA A 366 12.71 12.27 28.43
C ALA A 366 12.55 10.75 28.62
N PRO A 367 13.34 10.08 29.48
CA PRO A 367 13.21 8.63 29.69
C PRO A 367 11.80 8.17 30.07
N ALA A 368 11.11 8.91 30.95
CA ALA A 368 9.71 8.62 31.29
C ALA A 368 8.80 8.65 30.05
N ARG A 369 9.02 9.62 29.15
CA ARG A 369 8.25 9.75 27.91
C ARG A 369 8.58 8.64 26.91
N ALA A 370 9.84 8.20 26.83
CA ALA A 370 10.24 7.07 26.02
C ALA A 370 9.51 5.78 26.46
N VAL A 371 9.42 5.57 27.76
CA VAL A 371 8.75 4.39 28.34
C VAL A 371 7.24 4.46 28.18
N GLU A 372 6.61 5.63 28.27
CA GLU A 372 5.19 5.81 27.94
C GLU A 372 4.90 5.36 26.50
N ILE A 373 5.74 5.76 25.54
CA ILE A 373 5.61 5.37 24.13
C ILE A 373 5.82 3.87 23.96
N ALA A 374 6.87 3.30 24.55
CA ALA A 374 7.14 1.85 24.48
C ALA A 374 6.02 1.02 25.13
N THR A 375 5.47 1.49 26.25
CA THR A 375 4.34 0.86 26.96
C THR A 375 3.08 0.84 26.09
N ALA A 376 2.80 1.93 25.37
CA ALA A 376 1.69 2.00 24.42
C ALA A 376 1.86 0.99 23.26
N VAL A 377 3.07 0.90 22.69
CA VAL A 377 3.42 -0.07 21.64
C VAL A 377 3.26 -1.50 22.16
N LEU A 378 3.83 -1.83 23.32
CA LEU A 378 3.70 -3.15 23.94
C LEU A 378 2.25 -3.50 24.29
N SER A 379 1.42 -2.53 24.68
CA SER A 379 0.00 -2.75 24.91
C SER A 379 -0.74 -3.12 23.62
N ALA A 380 -0.45 -2.42 22.52
CA ALA A 380 -1.00 -2.75 21.20
C ALA A 380 -0.55 -4.13 20.71
N LEU A 381 0.74 -4.45 20.86
CA LEU A 381 1.30 -5.76 20.50
C LEU A 381 0.69 -6.89 21.32
N GLY A 382 0.55 -6.71 22.64
CA GLY A 382 -0.03 -7.74 23.51
C GLY A 382 -1.46 -8.12 23.11
N GLU A 383 -2.29 -7.14 22.75
CA GLU A 383 -3.64 -7.43 22.27
C GLU A 383 -3.64 -8.09 20.89
N ALA A 384 -2.79 -7.63 19.96
CA ALA A 384 -2.64 -8.27 18.65
C ALA A 384 -2.19 -9.73 18.77
N HIS A 385 -1.20 -9.98 19.62
CA HIS A 385 -0.64 -11.30 19.91
C HIS A 385 -1.69 -12.27 20.46
N ARG A 386 -2.58 -11.80 21.36
CA ARG A 386 -3.72 -12.59 21.86
C ARG A 386 -4.71 -13.01 20.78
N LEU A 387 -4.85 -12.20 19.72
CA LEU A 387 -5.67 -12.49 18.55
C LEU A 387 -4.91 -13.30 17.49
N GLY A 388 -3.67 -13.72 17.76
CA GLY A 388 -2.83 -14.46 16.81
C GLY A 388 -2.26 -13.59 15.67
N ILE A 389 -2.26 -12.26 15.85
CA ILE A 389 -1.78 -11.29 14.87
C ILE A 389 -0.36 -10.86 15.25
N LEU A 390 0.59 -11.07 14.35
CA LEU A 390 1.96 -10.54 14.45
C LEU A 390 2.08 -9.22 13.68
N HIS A 391 2.83 -8.26 14.23
CA HIS A 391 3.05 -6.97 13.58
C HIS A 391 4.14 -7.05 12.49
N ARG A 392 5.28 -7.70 12.80
CA ARG A 392 6.43 -8.00 11.92
C ARG A 392 7.31 -6.82 11.49
N ASP A 393 6.81 -5.60 11.56
CA ASP A 393 7.52 -4.39 11.12
C ASP A 393 7.43 -3.24 12.15
N VAL A 394 7.75 -3.51 13.42
CA VAL A 394 7.73 -2.48 14.49
C VAL A 394 8.91 -1.53 14.31
N LYS A 395 8.64 -0.25 14.02
CA LYS A 395 9.65 0.79 13.79
C LYS A 395 9.10 2.21 14.00
N PRO A 396 9.93 3.26 14.15
CA PRO A 396 9.45 4.62 14.44
C PRO A 396 8.51 5.23 13.39
N SER A 397 8.59 4.86 12.12
CA SER A 397 7.64 5.35 11.11
C SER A 397 6.22 4.83 11.32
N ASN A 398 6.07 3.71 12.03
CA ASN A 398 4.80 3.03 12.27
C ASN A 398 4.21 3.37 13.66
N VAL A 399 4.94 4.15 14.49
CA VAL A 399 4.43 4.70 15.75
C VAL A 399 3.97 6.13 15.49
N LEU A 400 2.66 6.36 15.50
CA LEU A 400 2.04 7.64 15.19
C LEU A 400 1.46 8.30 16.45
N PHE A 401 1.25 9.61 16.39
CA PHE A 401 0.69 10.38 17.49
C PHE A 401 -0.62 11.05 17.12
N ASP A 402 -1.58 11.03 18.05
CA ASP A 402 -2.80 11.83 17.93
C ASP A 402 -2.55 13.31 18.28
N GLU A 403 -3.62 14.11 18.30
CA GLU A 403 -3.58 15.55 18.60
C GLU A 403 -3.12 15.86 20.03
N VAL A 404 -3.36 14.98 21.00
CA VAL A 404 -2.94 15.15 22.40
C VAL A 404 -1.57 14.53 22.69
N GLY A 405 -0.97 13.88 21.68
CA GLY A 405 0.34 13.26 21.75
C GLY A 405 0.32 11.81 22.25
N THR A 406 -0.80 11.09 22.26
CA THR A 406 -0.82 9.66 22.61
C THR A 406 -0.25 8.82 21.47
N ALA A 407 0.59 7.84 21.78
CA ALA A 407 1.20 6.94 20.79
C ALA A 407 0.23 5.83 20.35
N HIS A 408 0.20 5.59 19.04
CA HIS A 408 -0.61 4.57 18.36
C HIS A 408 0.25 3.81 17.35
N LEU A 409 0.13 2.48 17.35
CA LEU A 409 0.82 1.61 16.40
C LEU A 409 -0.03 1.46 15.13
N ALA A 410 0.60 1.67 13.97
CA ALA A 410 0.02 1.61 12.63
C ALA A 410 0.64 0.47 11.81
N ASP A 411 0.04 0.14 10.65
CA ASP A 411 0.59 -0.80 9.65
C ASP A 411 0.86 -2.23 10.19
N PHE A 412 -0.18 -2.88 10.73
CA PHE A 412 -0.12 -4.29 11.11
C PHE A 412 0.05 -5.19 9.88
N GLY A 413 1.29 -5.57 9.58
CA GLY A 413 1.70 -6.33 8.41
C GLY A 413 1.17 -7.77 8.37
N ALA A 414 -0.13 -7.95 8.16
CA ALA A 414 -0.79 -9.25 8.09
C ALA A 414 -0.56 -9.97 6.75
N ALA A 415 0.70 -10.13 6.31
CA ALA A 415 1.25 -11.35 5.67
C ALA A 415 2.59 -11.05 4.95
N HIS A 416 3.69 -11.39 5.63
CA HIS A 416 4.99 -11.72 5.02
C HIS A 416 5.30 -13.21 5.27
N LEU A 417 4.35 -14.10 5.00
CA LEU A 417 4.56 -15.55 5.17
C LEU A 417 5.18 -16.24 3.94
N GLY A 418 5.65 -15.49 2.94
CA GLY A 418 6.24 -16.09 1.73
C GLY A 418 7.20 -15.25 0.91
N ASP A 419 7.52 -14.01 1.30
CA ASP A 419 8.32 -13.09 0.46
C ASP A 419 9.29 -12.29 1.33
N LEU A 420 10.42 -12.93 1.67
CA LEU A 420 11.64 -12.23 2.08
C LEU A 420 12.49 -11.81 0.86
N SER A 421 12.13 -12.26 -0.35
CA SER A 421 12.89 -12.02 -1.58
C SER A 421 12.56 -10.69 -2.27
N THR A 422 11.38 -10.10 -2.03
CA THR A 422 10.88 -8.92 -2.79
C THR A 422 11.01 -7.58 -2.06
N THR A 423 11.54 -7.52 -0.84
CA THR A 423 11.74 -6.25 -0.10
C THR A 423 13.01 -5.49 -0.50
N ALA A 424 13.67 -5.89 -1.59
CA ALA A 424 14.90 -5.29 -2.11
C ALA A 424 14.66 -4.07 -3.01
N THR A 425 13.84 -3.10 -2.58
CA THR A 425 13.73 -1.79 -3.27
C THR A 425 13.91 -0.63 -2.30
N ALA A 426 14.55 0.42 -2.81
CA ALA A 426 15.07 1.69 -2.26
C ALA A 426 14.49 2.33 -0.96
N GLY A 427 13.40 1.82 -0.36
CA GLY A 427 12.90 2.21 0.97
C GLY A 427 13.41 1.34 2.14
N ALA A 428 14.13 0.24 1.88
CA ALA A 428 14.44 -0.81 2.85
C ALA A 428 15.64 -0.55 3.80
N ILE A 429 16.49 0.45 3.56
CA ILE A 429 17.70 0.70 4.38
C ILE A 429 17.35 1.10 5.84
N GLY A 430 16.22 1.76 6.07
CA GLY A 430 15.81 2.21 7.41
C GLY A 430 15.13 1.14 8.29
N THR A 431 14.76 -0.02 7.74
CA THR A 431 14.00 -1.04 8.49
C THR A 431 14.91 -2.04 9.22
N PHE A 432 16.15 -2.25 8.73
CA PHE A 432 17.08 -3.25 9.27
C PHE A 432 17.43 -3.07 10.76
N ALA A 433 17.57 -1.83 11.25
CA ALA A 433 17.93 -1.58 12.65
C ALA A 433 16.88 -2.08 13.66
N TYR A 434 15.62 -2.14 13.23
CA TYR A 434 14.50 -2.59 14.08
C TYR A 434 14.13 -4.05 13.83
N MET A 435 14.73 -4.71 12.83
CA MET A 435 14.53 -6.13 12.56
C MET A 435 15.25 -6.98 13.61
N SER A 436 14.54 -7.96 14.15
CA SER A 436 15.13 -8.95 15.04
C SER A 436 16.25 -9.76 14.33
N PRO A 437 17.25 -10.27 15.08
CA PRO A 437 18.30 -11.11 14.53
C PRO A 437 17.76 -12.28 13.68
N GLU A 438 16.70 -12.94 14.16
CA GLU A 438 16.09 -14.05 13.43
C GLU A 438 15.44 -13.60 12.10
N GLN A 439 14.81 -12.42 12.04
CA GLN A 439 14.27 -11.87 10.80
C GLN A 439 15.38 -11.49 9.81
N ARG A 440 16.50 -10.95 10.30
CA ARG A 440 17.68 -10.64 9.47
C ARG A 440 18.31 -11.90 8.88
N MET A 441 18.25 -13.01 9.61
CA MET A 441 18.67 -14.34 9.15
C MET A 441 17.64 -15.03 8.25
N GLY A 442 16.56 -14.35 7.86
CA GLY A 442 15.50 -14.89 7.02
C GLY A 442 14.57 -15.90 7.72
N ARG A 443 14.66 -16.05 9.05
CA ARG A 443 13.75 -16.92 9.80
C ARG A 443 12.37 -16.27 9.96
N PRO A 444 11.30 -17.07 10.13
CA PRO A 444 9.96 -16.52 10.34
C PRO A 444 9.88 -15.63 11.58
N ALA A 445 9.23 -14.47 11.46
CA ALA A 445 8.96 -13.60 12.59
C ALA A 445 8.03 -14.27 13.62
N THR A 446 8.28 -14.02 14.89
CA THR A 446 7.53 -14.55 16.03
C THR A 446 7.08 -13.42 16.96
N LEU A 447 6.36 -13.76 18.04
CA LEU A 447 5.99 -12.79 19.09
C LEU A 447 7.23 -12.09 19.65
N ALA A 448 8.32 -12.85 19.85
CA ALA A 448 9.60 -12.35 20.33
C ALA A 448 10.26 -11.37 19.36
N SER A 449 9.98 -11.47 18.05
CA SER A 449 10.48 -10.55 17.04
C SER A 449 9.83 -9.16 17.15
N ASP A 450 8.53 -9.11 17.46
CA ASP A 450 7.83 -7.84 17.71
C ASP A 450 8.32 -7.18 19.01
N LEU A 451 8.63 -7.96 20.04
CA LEU A 451 9.22 -7.47 21.29
C LEU A 451 10.59 -6.83 21.07
N TYR A 452 11.42 -7.45 20.23
CA TYR A 452 12.71 -6.88 19.84
C TYR A 452 12.52 -5.53 19.16
N GLY A 453 11.60 -5.42 18.20
CA GLY A 453 11.31 -4.15 17.52
C GLY A 453 10.83 -3.05 18.49
N ALA A 454 10.03 -3.40 19.50
CA ALA A 454 9.63 -2.46 20.56
C ALA A 454 10.83 -2.04 21.44
N GLY A 455 11.72 -2.98 21.77
CA GLY A 455 12.97 -2.71 22.48
C GLY A 455 13.91 -1.79 21.70
N ALA A 456 14.02 -2.01 20.39
CA ALA A 456 14.81 -1.19 19.47
C ALA A 456 14.31 0.26 19.42
N VAL A 457 12.99 0.46 19.36
CA VAL A 457 12.38 1.79 19.46
C VAL A 457 12.66 2.45 20.81
N LEU A 458 12.57 1.71 21.92
CA LEU A 458 12.86 2.23 23.25
C LEU A 458 14.33 2.63 23.41
N ALA A 459 15.25 1.78 22.97
CA ALA A 459 16.68 2.05 23.05
C ALA A 459 17.07 3.31 22.29
N GLU A 460 16.54 3.52 21.07
CA GLU A 460 16.78 4.73 20.30
C GLU A 460 16.21 5.98 20.98
N LEU A 461 15.04 5.88 21.61
CA LEU A 461 14.46 7.01 22.35
C LEU A 461 15.28 7.40 23.58
N LEU A 462 15.95 6.44 24.22
CA LEU A 462 16.77 6.66 25.41
C LEU A 462 18.20 7.10 25.08
N THR A 463 18.75 6.66 23.95
CA THR A 463 20.15 6.92 23.58
C THR A 463 20.28 8.03 22.55
N GLY A 464 19.26 8.23 21.72
CA GLY A 464 19.30 9.09 20.53
C GLY A 464 20.05 8.47 19.35
N GLU A 465 20.52 7.23 19.47
CA GLU A 465 21.27 6.51 18.44
C GLU A 465 20.45 5.32 17.91
N PRO A 466 20.63 4.95 16.62
CA PRO A 466 19.98 3.76 16.07
C PRO A 466 20.30 2.52 16.92
N PRO A 467 19.32 1.63 17.13
CA PRO A 467 19.47 0.53 18.07
C PRO A 467 20.47 -0.50 17.55
N ALA A 468 21.39 -0.94 18.42
CA ALA A 468 22.27 -2.07 18.22
C ALA A 468 21.76 -3.31 19.00
N PRO A 469 22.01 -4.53 18.51
CA PRO A 469 21.70 -5.75 19.27
C PRO A 469 22.47 -5.77 20.60
N ALA A 470 21.87 -6.34 21.65
CA ALA A 470 22.57 -6.51 22.92
C ALA A 470 23.57 -7.68 22.83
N VAL A 471 24.86 -7.39 22.83
CA VAL A 471 25.92 -8.40 22.78
C VAL A 471 26.27 -8.82 24.21
N ARG A 472 26.06 -10.10 24.54
CA ARG A 472 26.26 -10.65 25.91
C ARG A 472 25.53 -9.85 26.99
N GLY A 473 24.32 -9.38 26.68
CA GLY A 473 23.47 -8.62 27.61
C GLY A 473 23.91 -7.16 27.82
N ARG A 474 24.84 -6.63 27.01
CA ARG A 474 25.26 -5.23 27.06
C ARG A 474 24.77 -4.46 25.84
N LEU A 475 24.26 -3.26 26.10
CA LEU A 475 23.88 -2.28 25.09
C LEU A 475 25.07 -1.35 24.81
N ASP A 476 25.19 -0.90 23.57
CA ASP A 476 26.21 0.07 23.15
C ASP A 476 25.56 1.12 22.23
N PRO A 477 25.42 2.39 22.68
CA PRO A 477 25.65 2.85 24.06
C PRO A 477 24.58 2.33 25.03
N ALA A 478 24.93 2.20 26.30
CA ALA A 478 23.93 1.87 27.33
C ALA A 478 23.11 3.13 27.69
N PRO A 479 21.78 3.02 27.91
CA PRO A 479 20.95 4.15 28.34
C PRO A 479 21.52 4.90 29.55
N SER A 480 22.08 4.20 30.53
CA SER A 480 22.74 4.79 31.71
C SER A 480 23.98 5.65 31.41
N GLU A 481 24.69 5.40 30.29
CA GLU A 481 25.85 6.20 29.85
C GLU A 481 25.42 7.57 29.31
N ILE A 482 24.20 7.65 28.81
CA ILE A 482 23.58 8.88 28.28
C ILE A 482 22.80 9.61 29.38
N HIS A 483 22.10 8.85 30.23
CA HIS A 483 21.30 9.36 31.33
C HIS A 483 21.82 8.82 32.67
N PRO A 484 22.66 9.59 33.39
CA PRO A 484 23.23 9.18 34.69
C PRO A 484 22.21 8.89 35.79
N ASP A 485 20.97 9.34 35.61
CA ASP A 485 19.86 9.10 36.52
C ASP A 485 19.22 7.71 36.30
N LEU A 486 19.62 7.00 35.24
CA LEU A 486 19.27 5.60 35.01
C LEU A 486 20.28 4.68 35.70
N THR A 487 19.79 3.53 36.12
CA THR A 487 20.56 2.50 36.84
C THR A 487 20.77 1.28 35.95
N PRO A 488 21.69 0.35 36.31
CA PRO A 488 21.87 -0.89 35.57
C PRO A 488 20.58 -1.71 35.37
N ALA A 489 19.63 -1.63 36.30
CA ALA A 489 18.33 -2.28 36.16
C ALA A 489 17.52 -1.75 34.95
N HIS A 490 17.69 -0.47 34.59
CA HIS A 490 17.06 0.09 33.40
C HIS A 490 17.70 -0.48 32.13
N ASP A 491 19.03 -0.56 32.10
CA ASP A 491 19.77 -1.13 30.98
C ASP A 491 19.45 -2.62 30.81
N GLU A 492 19.32 -3.38 31.91
CA GLU A 492 18.97 -4.81 31.91
C GLU A 492 17.62 -5.09 31.24
N ILE A 493 16.59 -4.27 31.51
CA ILE A 493 15.26 -4.47 30.88
C ILE A 493 15.31 -4.15 29.39
N VAL A 494 16.02 -3.10 28.99
CA VAL A 494 16.19 -2.76 27.56
C VAL A 494 17.01 -3.84 26.85
N ALA A 495 18.07 -4.35 27.50
CA ALA A 495 18.90 -5.44 26.98
C ALA A 495 18.13 -6.75 26.85
N ALA A 496 17.23 -7.06 27.78
CA ALA A 496 16.37 -8.24 27.70
C ALA A 496 15.46 -8.21 26.47
N LEU A 497 14.90 -7.05 26.12
CA LEU A 497 14.11 -6.90 24.88
C LEU A 497 14.98 -7.05 23.62
N LEU A 498 16.24 -6.60 23.67
CA LEU A 498 17.21 -6.63 22.56
C LEU A 498 18.12 -7.86 22.55
N ALA A 499 17.79 -8.90 23.33
CA ALA A 499 18.58 -10.12 23.39
C ALA A 499 18.64 -10.83 22.02
N GLU A 500 19.83 -11.32 21.66
CA GLU A 500 20.04 -12.04 20.40
C GLU A 500 19.18 -13.30 20.32
N ASP A 501 19.18 -14.10 21.39
CA ASP A 501 18.34 -15.28 21.54
C ASP A 501 16.88 -14.85 21.83
N PRO A 502 15.91 -15.21 20.96
CA PRO A 502 14.50 -14.93 21.21
C PRO A 502 13.97 -15.52 22.52
N ALA A 503 14.54 -16.64 23.00
CA ALA A 503 14.13 -17.28 24.25
C ALA A 503 14.60 -16.52 25.51
N ALA A 504 15.57 -15.62 25.37
CA ALA A 504 16.05 -14.77 26.46
C ALA A 504 15.24 -13.46 26.59
N ARG A 505 14.29 -13.20 25.68
CA ARG A 505 13.39 -12.05 25.73
C ARG A 505 12.19 -12.34 26.66
N PRO A 506 11.45 -11.31 27.13
CA PRO A 506 10.22 -11.53 27.89
C PRO A 506 9.25 -12.46 27.14
N ALA A 507 8.51 -13.28 27.88
CA ALA A 507 7.64 -14.30 27.29
C ALA A 507 6.51 -13.70 26.45
N ASP A 508 6.02 -12.52 26.85
CA ASP A 508 5.00 -11.76 26.13
C ASP A 508 5.12 -10.25 26.35
N ALA A 509 4.34 -9.49 25.55
CA ALA A 509 4.33 -8.03 25.63
C ALA A 509 3.78 -7.49 26.96
N PHE A 510 2.94 -8.24 27.66
CA PHE A 510 2.41 -7.83 28.97
C PHE A 510 3.48 -7.95 30.05
N GLU A 511 4.33 -8.98 30.00
CA GLU A 511 5.48 -9.14 30.87
C GLU A 511 6.50 -8.03 30.66
N ALA A 512 6.88 -7.77 29.39
CA ALA A 512 7.74 -6.66 29.04
C ALA A 512 7.21 -5.33 29.58
N ARG A 513 5.90 -5.09 29.41
CA ARG A 513 5.23 -3.87 29.91
C ARG A 513 5.29 -3.79 31.44
N ARG A 514 4.98 -4.87 32.15
CA ARG A 514 5.06 -4.92 33.62
C ARG A 514 6.47 -4.60 34.10
N ALA A 515 7.49 -5.20 33.49
CA ALA A 515 8.89 -4.96 33.82
C ALA A 515 9.26 -3.47 33.66
N LEU A 516 8.92 -2.85 32.51
CA LEU A 516 9.19 -1.43 32.28
C LEU A 516 8.48 -0.52 33.29
N THR A 517 7.21 -0.79 33.59
CA THR A 517 6.42 0.03 34.54
C THR A 517 6.79 -0.18 36.01
N ALA A 518 7.54 -1.24 36.33
CA ALA A 518 8.01 -1.48 37.69
C ALA A 518 9.20 -0.59 38.09
N LEU A 519 9.88 0.02 37.11
CA LEU A 519 10.96 0.97 37.34
C LEU A 519 10.46 2.42 37.33
N ALA A 520 11.14 3.28 38.10
CA ALA A 520 10.88 4.72 38.11
C ALA A 520 11.77 5.42 37.09
N TRP A 521 11.16 6.02 36.07
CA TRP A 521 11.87 6.66 34.97
C TRP A 521 11.97 8.19 35.15
N PRO A 522 13.15 8.81 34.93
CA PRO A 522 13.32 10.26 35.01
C PRO A 522 12.44 11.04 34.02
N THR A 523 11.84 12.15 34.49
CA THR A 523 10.94 13.00 33.68
C THR A 523 11.65 14.15 32.95
N ARG A 524 12.92 14.41 33.27
CA ARG A 524 13.70 15.48 32.62
C ARG A 524 14.39 14.96 31.37
N ALA A 525 14.12 15.58 30.23
CA ALA A 525 14.92 15.40 29.03
C ALA A 525 16.29 16.08 29.22
N ARG A 526 17.38 15.41 28.82
CA ARG A 526 18.71 16.00 28.74
C ARG A 526 19.08 16.18 27.26
N PRO A 527 19.79 17.27 26.88
CA PRO A 527 20.27 17.44 25.52
C PRO A 527 21.16 16.25 25.14
N ALA A 528 20.68 15.45 24.18
CA ALA A 528 21.50 14.44 23.51
C ALA A 528 22.73 15.11 22.91
N ARG A 529 23.85 14.38 22.83
CA ARG A 529 25.04 14.85 22.10
C ARG A 529 24.60 15.29 20.70
N SER A 530 25.10 16.44 20.27
CA SER A 530 24.78 17.08 18.99
C SER A 530 24.73 16.05 17.85
N ARG A 531 23.58 15.96 17.18
CA ARG A 531 23.33 15.08 16.04
C ARG A 531 24.37 15.34 14.94
N ALA A 532 25.32 14.44 14.72
CA ALA A 532 26.06 14.38 13.45
C ALA A 532 25.17 13.73 12.37
N SER A 533 24.14 14.45 11.95
CA SER A 533 23.26 14.03 10.85
C SER A 533 24.00 14.19 9.52
N ALA A 534 24.61 13.12 9.01
CA ALA A 534 25.05 13.03 7.62
C ALA A 534 23.86 12.72 6.70
N ARG A 535 22.98 13.71 6.47
CA ARG A 535 22.10 13.74 5.28
C ARG A 535 21.97 15.18 4.76
N PRO A 536 22.20 15.44 3.46
CA PRO A 536 22.26 16.80 2.94
C PRO A 536 20.88 17.44 2.87
N ARG A 537 20.85 18.76 3.13
CA ARG A 537 19.74 19.63 2.71
C ARG A 537 19.58 19.52 1.18
N ALA A 538 18.38 19.28 0.70
CA ALA A 538 18.09 19.36 -0.74
C ALA A 538 18.17 20.83 -1.20
N SER A 539 19.19 21.16 -1.99
CA SER A 539 19.31 22.36 -2.84
C SER A 539 20.35 22.09 -3.94
N ASP A 540 20.04 22.52 -5.17
CA ASP A 540 20.58 22.15 -6.49
C ASP A 540 22.13 22.15 -6.71
N ALA A 541 22.68 21.04 -7.25
CA ALA A 541 23.86 20.89 -8.16
C ALA A 541 24.27 19.38 -8.37
N PRO A 542 24.98 18.95 -9.46
CA PRO A 542 25.04 17.55 -9.92
C PRO A 542 26.10 16.65 -9.22
N PRO A 543 25.98 15.28 -9.27
CA PRO A 543 26.68 14.37 -8.37
C PRO A 543 28.00 13.78 -8.91
N SER A 544 28.90 13.37 -7.99
CA SER A 544 30.09 12.54 -8.23
C SER A 544 29.93 11.09 -7.72
N THR A 545 30.68 10.14 -8.29
CA THR A 545 30.55 8.68 -8.12
C THR A 545 30.80 8.16 -6.69
N THR A 546 31.49 8.91 -5.83
CA THR A 546 31.66 8.60 -4.39
C THR A 546 30.37 8.70 -3.59
N ALA A 547 29.31 9.26 -4.16
CA ALA A 547 27.99 9.29 -3.52
C ALA A 547 27.20 7.96 -3.63
N ARG A 548 27.75 6.92 -4.28
CA ARG A 548 27.05 5.66 -4.56
C ARG A 548 27.49 4.46 -3.73
N LEU A 549 28.76 4.35 -3.37
CA LEU A 549 29.25 3.27 -2.49
C LEU A 549 29.39 3.78 -1.05
N GLY A 550 28.88 3.00 -0.10
CA GLY A 550 29.07 3.22 1.32
C GLY A 550 29.78 2.05 1.98
N ALA A 551 30.34 2.28 3.17
CA ALA A 551 30.89 1.22 3.99
C ALA A 551 29.79 0.18 4.32
N THR A 552 30.14 -1.10 4.29
CA THR A 552 29.22 -2.19 4.66
C THR A 552 29.02 -2.21 6.17
N LEU A 553 27.78 -2.39 6.62
CA LEU A 553 27.44 -2.40 8.05
C LEU A 553 27.58 -3.78 8.70
N GLU A 554 27.72 -4.84 7.90
CA GLU A 554 28.09 -6.18 8.37
C GLU A 554 29.52 -6.52 7.94
N ALA A 555 30.33 -6.94 8.91
CA ALA A 555 31.51 -7.73 8.59
C ALA A 555 31.01 -8.94 7.81
N GLY A 556 31.60 -9.23 6.65
CA GLY A 556 31.40 -10.51 6.00
C GLY A 556 31.74 -11.66 6.97
N ASP A 557 31.73 -12.88 6.49
CA ASP A 557 32.16 -14.07 7.22
C ASP A 557 33.66 -14.09 7.64
N GLY A 558 34.29 -12.93 7.82
CA GLY A 558 35.71 -12.72 8.06
C GLY A 558 36.53 -12.71 6.77
N ARG A 559 36.17 -13.57 5.81
CA ARG A 559 36.88 -13.72 4.53
C ARG A 559 36.59 -12.57 3.59
N ASP A 560 35.37 -12.03 3.69
CA ASP A 560 34.92 -11.01 2.75
C ASP A 560 35.14 -9.54 3.13
N VAL A 561 35.71 -9.29 4.31
CA VAL A 561 35.62 -7.98 4.99
C VAL A 561 36.30 -6.84 4.23
N GLU A 562 37.52 -7.04 3.72
CA GLU A 562 38.32 -5.94 3.14
C GLU A 562 37.75 -5.35 1.83
N GLY A 563 37.00 -6.15 1.08
CA GLY A 563 36.47 -5.76 -0.23
C GLY A 563 34.97 -5.51 -0.25
N ARG A 564 34.25 -5.60 0.87
CA ARG A 564 32.78 -5.54 0.86
C ARG A 564 32.26 -4.12 1.05
N TRP A 565 31.43 -3.66 0.14
CA TRP A 565 30.80 -2.34 0.12
C TRP A 565 29.29 -2.43 -0.08
N ARG A 566 28.57 -1.38 0.29
CA ARG A 566 27.13 -1.26 0.06
C ARG A 566 26.89 -0.34 -1.13
N ASP A 567 26.22 -0.81 -2.19
CA ASP A 567 25.68 0.08 -3.24
C ASP A 567 24.45 0.77 -2.65
N LEU A 568 24.63 2.03 -2.25
CA LEU A 568 23.64 2.83 -1.53
C LEU A 568 22.42 3.18 -2.38
N TRP A 569 22.53 3.07 -3.72
CA TRP A 569 21.44 3.43 -4.64
C TRP A 569 20.50 2.25 -4.90
N LEU A 570 21.07 1.03 -4.92
CA LEU A 570 20.31 -0.21 -5.09
C LEU A 570 20.08 -0.96 -3.77
N ALA A 571 20.62 -0.44 -2.66
CA ALA A 571 20.54 -0.99 -1.31
C ALA A 571 20.96 -2.47 -1.19
N ARG A 572 22.06 -2.88 -1.86
CA ARG A 572 22.61 -4.25 -1.82
C ARG A 572 24.11 -4.26 -1.50
N ASP A 573 24.59 -5.36 -0.92
CA ASP A 573 26.03 -5.56 -0.69
C ASP A 573 26.73 -6.02 -1.97
N VAL A 574 27.96 -5.55 -2.16
CA VAL A 574 28.82 -5.83 -3.30
C VAL A 574 30.25 -6.02 -2.81
N LEU A 575 30.99 -6.95 -3.40
CA LEU A 575 32.43 -7.06 -3.22
C LEU A 575 33.10 -6.25 -4.31
N VAL A 576 33.86 -5.21 -3.94
CA VAL A 576 34.67 -4.38 -4.82
C VAL A 576 36.11 -4.88 -4.77
N LEU A 577 36.61 -5.30 -5.92
CA LEU A 577 37.95 -5.80 -6.14
C LEU A 577 38.70 -4.85 -7.06
N GLN A 578 40.01 -4.71 -6.85
CA GLN A 578 40.85 -3.91 -7.75
C GLN A 578 40.99 -4.62 -9.11
N LEU A 579 41.00 -3.82 -10.17
CA LEU A 579 41.05 -4.28 -11.54
C LEU A 579 42.50 -4.36 -12.02
N ASP A 580 42.96 -5.57 -12.30
CA ASP A 580 44.16 -5.83 -13.10
C ASP A 580 43.82 -6.77 -14.27
N ASP A 581 44.76 -6.97 -15.20
CA ASP A 581 44.52 -7.73 -16.42
C ASP A 581 44.10 -9.20 -16.14
N ALA A 582 44.66 -9.81 -15.09
CA ALA A 582 44.37 -11.18 -14.70
C ALA A 582 42.98 -11.31 -14.04
N THR A 583 42.60 -10.35 -13.21
CA THR A 583 41.30 -10.27 -12.53
C THR A 583 40.19 -9.92 -13.52
N LEU A 584 40.48 -9.07 -14.51
CA LEU A 584 39.56 -8.76 -15.62
C LEU A 584 39.31 -10.00 -16.50
N ALA A 585 40.36 -10.73 -16.86
CA ALA A 585 40.23 -11.96 -17.64
C ALA A 585 39.36 -13.01 -16.92
N ARG A 586 39.51 -13.13 -15.59
CA ARG A 586 38.69 -14.03 -14.77
C ARG A 586 37.25 -13.56 -14.60
N ALA A 587 37.03 -12.29 -14.30
CA ALA A 587 35.68 -11.74 -14.15
C ALA A 587 34.84 -11.97 -15.43
N ARG A 588 35.48 -11.87 -16.60
CA ARG A 588 34.87 -12.23 -17.89
C ARG A 588 34.53 -13.72 -17.99
N ALA A 589 35.38 -14.62 -17.48
CA ALA A 589 35.10 -16.06 -17.47
C ALA A 589 33.94 -16.42 -16.50
N PHE A 590 33.91 -15.87 -15.28
CA PHE A 590 32.80 -16.07 -14.33
C PHE A 590 31.48 -15.53 -14.86
N ALA A 591 31.49 -14.34 -15.47
CA ALA A 591 30.31 -13.77 -16.10
C ALA A 591 29.81 -14.61 -17.30
N ARG A 592 30.71 -15.22 -18.07
CA ARG A 592 30.34 -16.13 -19.18
C ARG A 592 29.84 -17.50 -18.69
N ALA A 593 30.32 -17.98 -17.56
CA ALA A 593 29.92 -19.27 -16.98
C ALA A 593 28.48 -19.25 -16.43
N GLY A 594 28.05 -18.15 -15.81
CA GLY A 594 26.63 -17.83 -15.58
C GLY A 594 25.81 -18.83 -14.76
N HIS A 595 26.45 -19.63 -13.90
CA HIS A 595 25.80 -20.69 -13.13
C HIS A 595 25.33 -20.22 -11.74
N ALA A 596 24.19 -20.70 -11.24
CA ALA A 596 23.57 -20.21 -10.00
C ALA A 596 24.38 -20.51 -8.72
N ALA A 597 25.24 -21.52 -8.76
CA ALA A 597 26.18 -21.82 -7.68
C ALA A 597 27.52 -21.05 -7.81
N LEU A 598 27.72 -20.26 -8.87
CA LEU A 598 28.87 -19.38 -9.02
C LEU A 598 28.53 -17.95 -8.61
N PRO A 599 29.51 -17.19 -8.10
CA PRO A 599 29.34 -15.78 -7.76
C PRO A 599 29.13 -14.92 -9.02
N VAL A 600 28.24 -13.94 -8.92
CA VAL A 600 27.82 -13.10 -10.05
C VAL A 600 28.62 -11.79 -10.09
N VAL A 601 29.27 -11.50 -11.22
CA VAL A 601 29.91 -10.20 -11.46
C VAL A 601 28.82 -9.15 -11.74
N LEU A 602 28.75 -8.12 -10.89
CA LEU A 602 27.70 -7.10 -10.91
C LEU A 602 28.07 -5.89 -11.77
N ARG A 603 29.36 -5.52 -11.80
CA ARG A 603 29.86 -4.35 -12.55
C ARG A 603 31.37 -4.43 -12.78
N VAL A 604 31.86 -3.84 -13.86
CA VAL A 604 33.30 -3.53 -14.06
C VAL A 604 33.41 -2.03 -14.34
N ASP A 605 34.26 -1.33 -13.59
CA ASP A 605 34.51 0.11 -13.69
C ASP A 605 35.97 0.34 -14.09
N LEU A 606 36.20 0.56 -15.39
CA LEU A 606 37.53 0.71 -15.96
C LEU A 606 38.20 2.02 -15.56
N ASP A 607 37.40 3.07 -15.32
CA ASP A 607 37.90 4.42 -14.99
C ASP A 607 38.32 4.51 -13.52
N ALA A 608 37.57 3.84 -12.63
CA ALA A 608 37.94 3.69 -11.23
C ALA A 608 38.95 2.56 -10.97
N GLY A 609 39.15 1.65 -11.94
CA GLY A 609 40.04 0.50 -11.79
C GLY A 609 39.48 -0.56 -10.84
N GLU A 610 38.17 -0.85 -10.90
CA GLU A 610 37.49 -1.75 -9.95
C GLU A 610 36.47 -2.72 -10.60
N ILE A 611 36.21 -3.86 -9.96
CA ILE A 611 35.16 -4.83 -10.33
C ILE A 611 34.26 -5.07 -9.12
N TRP A 612 32.95 -5.05 -9.31
CA TRP A 612 31.97 -5.33 -8.26
C TRP A 612 31.32 -6.69 -8.48
N VAL A 613 31.21 -7.51 -7.44
CA VAL A 613 30.71 -8.90 -7.47
C VAL A 613 29.68 -9.09 -6.36
N ALA A 614 28.72 -9.98 -6.54
CA ALA A 614 27.79 -10.35 -5.48
C ALA A 614 28.54 -11.17 -4.41
N PRO A 615 28.40 -10.82 -3.11
CA PRO A 615 28.95 -11.66 -2.06
C PRO A 615 28.23 -13.02 -2.01
N PRO A 616 28.93 -14.10 -1.59
CA PRO A 616 28.32 -15.40 -1.36
C PRO A 616 27.23 -15.32 -0.28
N LEU A 617 26.23 -16.20 -0.39
CA LEU A 617 25.14 -16.29 0.57
C LEU A 617 25.37 -17.49 1.50
N GLY A 618 25.04 -17.33 2.77
CA GLY A 618 25.18 -18.39 3.78
C GLY A 618 26.54 -18.42 4.48
N ARG A 619 26.93 -19.60 4.96
CA ARG A 619 28.21 -19.80 5.67
C ARG A 619 29.08 -20.79 4.94
N ALA A 620 30.39 -20.56 5.02
CA ALA A 620 31.37 -21.49 4.55
C ALA A 620 31.26 -22.80 5.33
N LEU A 621 31.42 -23.91 4.63
CA LEU A 621 31.36 -25.27 5.18
C LEU A 621 32.40 -25.51 6.28
N ALA A 622 33.52 -24.79 6.29
CA ALA A 622 34.57 -24.92 7.31
C ALA A 622 34.18 -24.28 8.64
N ASP A 623 33.37 -23.21 8.61
CA ASP A 623 32.87 -22.58 9.83
C ASP A 623 31.72 -23.36 10.43
N GLU A 624 30.95 -24.02 9.57
CA GLU A 624 29.85 -24.87 9.98
C GLU A 624 29.91 -26.20 9.23
N PRO A 625 30.74 -27.13 9.71
CA PRO A 625 30.93 -28.43 9.06
C PRO A 625 29.63 -29.19 8.97
N ARG A 626 29.19 -29.43 7.74
CA ARG A 626 28.00 -30.21 7.39
C ARG A 626 28.33 -31.19 6.27
N ALA A 627 27.67 -32.34 6.25
CA ALA A 627 27.83 -33.26 5.14
C ALA A 627 27.14 -32.68 3.88
N LEU A 628 27.87 -32.63 2.77
CA LEU A 628 27.29 -32.27 1.48
C LEU A 628 26.47 -33.45 0.96
N THR A 629 25.29 -33.15 0.41
CA THR A 629 24.48 -34.18 -0.25
C THR A 629 25.05 -34.45 -1.65
N ARG A 630 24.73 -35.61 -2.24
CA ARG A 630 25.06 -35.88 -3.65
C ARG A 630 24.52 -34.81 -4.60
N GLY A 631 23.35 -34.23 -4.29
CA GLY A 631 22.78 -33.12 -5.06
C GLY A 631 23.63 -31.84 -4.97
N HIS A 632 24.19 -31.54 -3.80
CA HIS A 632 25.10 -30.40 -3.65
C HIS A 632 26.40 -30.61 -4.45
N LEU A 633 26.99 -31.79 -4.36
CA LEU A 633 28.24 -32.11 -5.06
C LEU A 633 28.07 -32.11 -6.58
N ALA A 634 26.95 -32.67 -7.08
CA ALA A 634 26.60 -32.59 -8.50
C ALA A 634 26.47 -31.14 -8.98
N ARG A 635 25.77 -30.30 -8.22
CA ARG A 635 25.58 -28.87 -8.54
C ARG A 635 26.88 -28.07 -8.52
N LEU A 636 27.80 -28.39 -7.61
CA LEU A 636 29.15 -27.81 -7.61
C LEU A 636 29.97 -28.28 -8.81
N GLY A 637 29.88 -29.57 -9.18
CA GLY A 637 30.55 -30.11 -10.36
C GLY A 637 30.10 -29.46 -11.67
N GLU A 638 28.79 -29.26 -11.83
CA GLU A 638 28.21 -28.53 -12.97
C GLU A 638 28.71 -27.08 -13.04
N ALA A 639 28.79 -26.41 -11.89
CA ALA A 639 29.31 -25.04 -11.78
C ALA A 639 30.77 -24.94 -12.25
N ILE A 640 31.63 -25.88 -11.81
CA ILE A 640 33.06 -25.91 -12.13
C ILE A 640 33.29 -26.20 -13.60
N ALA A 641 32.58 -27.19 -14.16
CA ALA A 641 32.68 -27.54 -15.57
C ALA A 641 32.29 -26.35 -16.47
N ALA A 642 31.23 -25.61 -16.10
CA ALA A 642 30.81 -24.40 -16.81
C ALA A 642 31.88 -23.30 -16.77
N LEU A 643 32.59 -23.16 -15.65
CA LEU A 643 33.68 -22.19 -15.52
C LEU A 643 34.90 -22.55 -16.38
N HIS A 644 35.30 -23.83 -16.39
CA HIS A 644 36.41 -24.33 -17.22
C HIS A 644 36.14 -24.17 -18.71
N ALA A 645 34.93 -24.48 -19.16
CA ALA A 645 34.52 -24.25 -20.54
C ALA A 645 34.56 -22.77 -20.96
N ALA A 646 34.39 -21.85 -20.01
CA ALA A 646 34.49 -20.40 -20.23
C ALA A 646 35.95 -19.88 -20.26
N GLY A 647 36.94 -20.78 -20.21
CA GLY A 647 38.36 -20.49 -20.22
C GLY A 647 38.89 -19.94 -18.88
N GLY A 648 38.20 -20.23 -17.77
CA GLY A 648 38.60 -19.82 -16.43
C GLY A 648 38.64 -21.02 -15.47
N ALA A 649 39.14 -20.81 -14.25
CA ALA A 649 39.14 -21.81 -13.20
C ALA A 649 38.88 -21.14 -11.83
N HIS A 650 38.41 -21.90 -10.85
CA HIS A 650 38.13 -21.38 -9.51
C HIS A 650 39.40 -21.34 -8.67
N GLY A 651 40.15 -22.45 -8.62
CA GLY A 651 41.43 -22.61 -7.95
C GLY A 651 41.37 -22.97 -6.47
N CYS A 652 40.28 -22.62 -5.77
CA CYS A 652 40.10 -22.82 -4.33
C CYS A 652 38.71 -23.40 -4.03
N ILE A 653 38.58 -24.73 -3.99
CA ILE A 653 37.32 -25.43 -3.71
C ILE A 653 37.49 -26.26 -2.47
N ASP A 654 37.20 -25.66 -1.33
CA ASP A 654 37.40 -26.25 -0.02
C ASP A 654 36.29 -25.79 0.92
N GLY A 655 36.35 -26.24 2.18
CA GLY A 655 35.36 -25.83 3.17
C GLY A 655 35.31 -24.31 3.40
N GLN A 656 36.36 -23.56 3.05
CA GLN A 656 36.40 -22.11 3.21
C GLN A 656 35.65 -21.38 2.09
N HIS A 657 35.51 -22.01 0.92
CA HIS A 657 34.94 -21.37 -0.28
C HIS A 657 33.60 -21.96 -0.73
N VAL A 658 33.18 -23.08 -0.14
CA VAL A 658 31.87 -23.68 -0.37
C VAL A 658 30.91 -23.23 0.72
N TYR A 659 29.81 -22.62 0.29
CA TYR A 659 28.81 -22.03 1.17
C TYR A 659 27.50 -22.77 1.05
N LEU A 660 26.82 -22.91 2.19
CA LEU A 660 25.47 -23.44 2.26
C LEU A 660 24.51 -22.39 2.78
N HIS A 661 23.40 -22.24 2.07
CA HIS A 661 22.32 -21.34 2.44
C HIS A 661 20.97 -21.94 2.03
N ASP A 662 20.04 -22.08 2.97
CA ASP A 662 18.67 -22.58 2.73
C ASP A 662 18.58 -23.88 1.91
N GLY A 663 19.53 -24.79 2.13
CA GLY A 663 19.59 -26.09 1.45
C GLY A 663 20.21 -26.05 0.05
N GLU A 664 20.74 -24.90 -0.37
CA GLU A 664 21.44 -24.69 -1.63
C GLU A 664 22.95 -24.48 -1.39
N VAL A 665 23.75 -24.86 -2.38
CA VAL A 665 25.22 -24.74 -2.32
C VAL A 665 25.73 -23.71 -3.33
N ALA A 666 26.69 -22.90 -2.91
CA ALA A 666 27.31 -21.87 -3.73
C ALA A 666 28.82 -21.76 -3.44
N LEU A 667 29.55 -21.19 -4.40
CA LEU A 667 30.97 -20.87 -4.28
C LEU A 667 31.17 -19.37 -4.05
N ALA A 668 32.13 -19.02 -3.21
CA ALA A 668 32.58 -17.65 -3.04
C ALA A 668 33.54 -17.21 -4.15
N TYR A 669 33.60 -15.92 -4.45
CA TYR A 669 34.52 -15.40 -5.46
C TYR A 669 35.96 -15.40 -4.93
N PRO A 670 36.92 -16.09 -5.59
CA PRO A 670 38.28 -16.18 -5.10
C PRO A 670 39.01 -14.83 -5.31
N ARG A 671 39.67 -14.35 -4.25
CA ARG A 671 40.27 -13.00 -4.21
C ARG A 671 41.67 -12.92 -4.80
N GLU A 672 42.44 -13.99 -4.71
CA GLU A 672 43.80 -14.02 -5.27
C GLU A 672 43.77 -14.39 -6.74
N ALA A 673 44.61 -13.73 -7.55
CA ALA A 673 44.77 -14.11 -8.94
C ALA A 673 45.84 -15.22 -9.07
N PRO A 674 45.47 -16.42 -9.49
CA PRO A 674 46.42 -17.49 -9.72
C PRO A 674 47.05 -17.35 -11.10
N GLY A 675 48.21 -17.99 -11.26
CA GLY A 675 48.96 -18.08 -12.52
C GLY A 675 48.24 -18.92 -13.58
N ASP A 676 48.86 -20.02 -14.02
CA ASP A 676 48.38 -20.83 -15.15
C ASP A 676 47.00 -21.48 -14.90
N VAL A 677 46.03 -21.15 -15.76
CA VAL A 677 44.61 -21.56 -15.65
C VAL A 677 44.41 -23.06 -15.82
N GLU A 678 45.18 -23.70 -16.70
CA GLU A 678 45.04 -25.15 -16.97
C GLU A 678 45.46 -25.99 -15.75
N ALA A 679 46.54 -25.57 -15.09
CA ALA A 679 47.02 -26.20 -13.86
C ALA A 679 46.03 -26.09 -12.69
N MET A 680 45.18 -25.06 -12.67
CA MET A 680 44.17 -24.90 -11.62
C MET A 680 42.88 -25.64 -11.92
N ALA A 681 42.47 -25.72 -13.18
CA ALA A 681 41.29 -26.49 -13.56
C ALA A 681 41.42 -27.95 -13.11
N ALA A 682 42.64 -28.52 -13.23
CA ALA A 682 42.95 -29.84 -12.70
C ALA A 682 42.82 -29.94 -11.17
N ARG A 683 43.13 -28.87 -10.42
CA ARG A 683 42.98 -28.84 -8.96
C ARG A 683 41.53 -28.77 -8.51
N ASP A 684 40.70 -28.00 -9.20
CA ASP A 684 39.26 -27.86 -8.89
C ASP A 684 38.55 -29.23 -8.88
N LEU A 685 38.84 -30.04 -9.90
CA LEU A 685 38.25 -31.38 -10.04
C LEU A 685 38.73 -32.36 -8.96
N ALA A 686 40.00 -32.26 -8.55
CA ALA A 686 40.55 -33.08 -7.47
C ALA A 686 39.91 -32.74 -6.13
N ALA A 687 39.77 -31.44 -5.83
CA ALA A 687 39.21 -30.97 -4.56
C ALA A 687 37.72 -31.31 -4.39
N LEU A 688 36.93 -31.28 -5.49
CA LEU A 688 35.53 -31.70 -5.44
C LEU A 688 35.37 -33.19 -5.06
N ARG A 689 36.28 -34.06 -5.52
CA ARG A 689 36.27 -35.49 -5.17
C ARG A 689 36.60 -35.74 -3.70
N GLU A 690 37.48 -34.93 -3.13
CA GLU A 690 37.81 -35.01 -1.70
C GLU A 690 36.61 -34.60 -0.82
N LEU A 691 35.82 -33.61 -1.24
CA LEU A 691 34.61 -33.17 -0.52
C LEU A 691 33.47 -34.20 -0.54
N ASP A 692 33.47 -35.17 -1.46
CA ASP A 692 32.53 -36.31 -1.48
C ASP A 692 32.91 -37.42 -0.48
N GLY A 693 34.02 -37.24 0.26
CA GLY A 693 34.46 -38.17 1.30
C GLY A 693 35.26 -39.38 0.80
N GLY A 694 35.78 -39.32 -0.43
CA GLY A 694 36.68 -40.36 -0.96
C GLY A 694 36.04 -41.75 -1.04
N ALA A 695 34.92 -41.89 -1.77
CA ALA A 695 34.55 -43.21 -2.28
C ALA A 695 35.55 -43.59 -3.38
N PRO A 696 36.17 -44.79 -3.35
CA PRO A 696 36.87 -45.28 -4.53
C PRO A 696 35.87 -45.47 -5.66
N ASP A 697 36.33 -45.27 -6.90
CA ASP A 697 35.64 -45.74 -8.10
C ASP A 697 35.18 -47.19 -7.87
N GLU A 698 33.90 -47.47 -8.07
CA GLU A 698 33.55 -48.80 -8.57
C GLU A 698 33.78 -48.80 -10.08
N ALA A 699 35.06 -48.92 -10.44
CA ALA A 699 35.56 -49.77 -11.52
C ALA A 699 36.97 -50.25 -11.16
#